data_AF-A0A8T3MGD8-F1
#
_entry.id   AF-A0A8T3MGD8-F1
#
_cell.length_a   1.000
_cell.length_b   1.000
_cell.length_c   1.000
_cell.angle_alpha   90.00
_cell.angle_beta   90.00
_cell.angle_gamma   90.00
#
_symmetry.space_group_name_H-M   'P 1'
#
loop_
_entity.id
_entity.type
_entity.pdbx_description
1 polymer ?
#
loop_
_entity_poly.entity_id
_entity_poly.type
_entity_poly.pdbx_seq_one_letter_code
_entity_poly.pdbx_strand_id
1 'polypeptide(L)'
;MIAVAYLAVLVFAGDAIGRRFFTYVTPLQRLATAFLIGVLVGTWVSYLAAAAFANTRDPLAFGNLLAAGSLGLLGIWLRRRPRGQLMRPRIARPLDRWDWLTFGAFALLVGWMMNHTFHYEAGRLAIAISLWSDFGPTTAIAQNFALGDNFPTEYPHFAGEPIRYHFLYYFQVGNLTRLGFDPALANNVLSIGSLVSMLVLTATLGERLFRSPWVGRIGAGLFFFHGALSFVPWIGSFPSVAEALARIPDLDQYMTSGFPYRGEEWGIWTQIVFLNQRHLASALGILLVIVLFLWDRLPYGRDRVEPNAAPARRTNRLSAAAAGAAAHLREDARHPRAAVRRATSDPALPGYVLCGLLAGMLPLWNGAIFLVAAFVLGVWFVLFPHRLSMLALAATTGILALPQVLSVQPAPTAGPQPYPAFHWGYILDDPTPANVAAYLGFIFGPKVLLAAFGLFGGSWRRQRVLLALTGLVAVAFLLQLSVETLGSHKFLNAWLLGLNLFAAYGLARLWRARRVVRIPARLVALGLAGVIVVGGVIDLMPIRNMRTIEVATDGDPLFEWVKNETEPTAVFLTDLHVVDPILLAGRRIHFGWPYYAWSAGYDVYTRERWYREVFALRSARDLAWRLTLAGIDYVAFDDKLRGNGFAPRLNEEVYQASFEPVFEDPQGRYANLTIYRVPDAAEIVNLPDAPAEDMYAGGPGGEPGRFSAPGGLAVDRAGRLYVADTGNDRVQRFSSSGNLLGTIGEPGTGPGQLDAPSGVAITPGDHLYVADTGNRRIQEYDDRGVFVREWSGPPEGLTEPVDVATDGDRLFVLDAGAGRIVRLDPDGTVTSWGSVGAGDGQLTRPTGIAFAMGSLVVADGGNARVAVFRDDGTWERSWPVPEWQGIEKPGDVAADTDAVWASSPATNAILVYRRDGSPIGQLTATEPPDLDGPVGLALKPGRALYVLNAAANRISLLTRVTP
;
A
#
# COMPACT_ATOMS: atom_id res chain seq x y z
N MET A 1 3.84 -6.53 34.45
CA MET A 1 4.75 -7.61 34.94
C MET A 1 4.96 -8.73 33.92
N ILE A 2 3.90 -9.21 33.24
CA ILE A 2 4.01 -10.32 32.26
C ILE A 2 4.87 -9.93 31.05
N ALA A 3 4.63 -8.75 30.44
CA ALA A 3 5.43 -8.23 29.33
C ALA A 3 6.95 -8.21 29.63
N VAL A 4 7.33 -7.78 30.84
CA VAL A 4 8.74 -7.75 31.29
C VAL A 4 9.33 -9.16 31.37
N ALA A 5 8.60 -10.11 31.98
CA ALA A 5 9.04 -11.49 32.10
C ALA A 5 9.19 -12.15 30.72
N TYR A 6 8.24 -11.91 29.83
CA TYR A 6 8.27 -12.38 28.46
C TYR A 6 9.50 -11.85 27.71
N LEU A 7 9.76 -10.53 27.75
CA LEU A 7 10.94 -9.93 27.13
C LEU A 7 12.24 -10.49 27.73
N ALA A 8 12.29 -10.73 29.05
CA ALA A 8 13.44 -11.34 29.70
C ALA A 8 13.72 -12.76 29.19
N VAL A 9 12.68 -13.55 28.92
CA VAL A 9 12.81 -14.89 28.30
C VAL A 9 13.37 -14.77 26.88
N LEU A 10 12.89 -13.82 26.08
CA LEU A 10 13.43 -13.58 24.73
C LEU A 10 14.93 -13.25 24.79
N VAL A 11 15.33 -12.30 25.63
CA VAL A 11 16.73 -11.91 25.82
C VAL A 11 17.57 -13.08 26.35
N PHE A 12 17.03 -13.90 27.25
CA PHE A 12 17.69 -15.10 27.75
C PHE A 12 17.97 -16.12 26.65
N ALA A 13 16.99 -16.39 25.79
CA ALA A 13 17.15 -17.29 24.64
C ALA A 13 18.15 -16.72 23.63
N GLY A 14 18.06 -15.43 23.31
CA GLY A 14 19.02 -14.73 22.45
C GLY A 14 20.45 -14.79 22.99
N ASP A 15 20.65 -14.64 24.30
CA ASP A 15 21.94 -14.83 24.96
C ASP A 15 22.45 -16.27 24.85
N ALA A 16 21.58 -17.26 25.04
CA ALA A 16 21.95 -18.68 24.94
C ALA A 16 22.37 -19.06 23.51
N ILE A 17 21.63 -18.59 22.50
CA ILE A 17 21.99 -18.73 21.09
C ILE A 17 23.32 -18.01 20.84
N GLY A 18 23.43 -16.76 21.26
CA GLY A 18 24.57 -15.91 20.93
C GLY A 18 25.91 -16.45 21.45
N ARG A 19 25.93 -16.92 22.71
CA ARG A 19 27.13 -17.54 23.34
C ARG A 19 27.66 -18.75 22.58
N ARG A 20 26.85 -19.39 21.74
CA ARG A 20 27.25 -20.61 21.02
C ARG A 20 28.01 -20.29 19.73
N PHE A 21 27.74 -19.15 19.09
CA PHE A 21 28.20 -18.86 17.74
C PHE A 21 29.04 -17.57 17.62
N PHE A 22 28.90 -16.62 18.54
CA PHE A 22 29.59 -15.32 18.49
C PHE A 22 30.69 -15.18 19.55
N THR A 23 31.65 -14.30 19.27
CA THR A 23 32.65 -13.84 20.23
C THR A 23 32.35 -12.40 20.66
N TYR A 24 32.70 -12.07 21.90
CA TYR A 24 32.32 -10.80 22.49
C TYR A 24 33.54 -10.07 23.05
N VAL A 25 33.67 -8.79 22.76
CA VAL A 25 34.70 -7.92 23.34
C VAL A 25 34.32 -7.55 24.77
N THR A 26 33.06 -7.16 24.96
CA THR A 26 32.54 -6.63 26.23
C THR A 26 31.23 -7.31 26.63
N PRO A 27 30.86 -7.25 27.93
CA PRO A 27 29.54 -7.67 28.39
C PRO A 27 28.39 -6.91 27.70
N LEU A 28 28.57 -5.62 27.39
CA LEU A 28 27.55 -4.81 26.72
C LEU A 28 27.29 -5.28 25.28
N GLN A 29 28.34 -5.63 24.52
CA GLN A 29 28.16 -6.22 23.18
C GLN A 29 27.30 -7.49 23.26
N ARG A 30 27.58 -8.34 24.26
CA ARG A 30 26.83 -9.58 24.45
C ARG A 30 25.36 -9.31 24.78
N LEU A 31 25.08 -8.35 25.65
CA LEU A 31 23.70 -7.95 25.98
C LEU A 31 22.98 -7.40 24.74
N ALA A 32 23.65 -6.54 23.97
CA ALA A 32 23.11 -5.98 22.74
C ALA A 32 22.76 -7.08 21.70
N THR A 33 23.68 -8.03 21.48
CA THR A 33 23.43 -9.18 20.61
C THR A 33 22.30 -10.07 21.15
N ALA A 34 22.26 -10.30 22.46
CA ALA A 34 21.21 -11.11 23.09
C ALA A 34 19.82 -10.48 22.92
N PHE A 35 19.71 -9.17 23.12
CA PHE A 35 18.47 -8.43 22.92
C PHE A 35 17.99 -8.51 21.48
N LEU A 36 18.83 -8.17 20.51
CA LEU A 36 18.44 -8.14 19.10
C LEU A 36 18.05 -9.53 18.56
N ILE A 37 18.87 -10.56 18.83
CA ILE A 37 18.55 -11.94 18.41
C ILE A 37 17.31 -12.45 19.12
N GLY A 38 17.22 -12.20 20.43
CA GLY A 38 16.12 -12.66 21.27
C GLY A 38 14.78 -12.09 20.82
N VAL A 39 14.73 -10.78 20.58
CA VAL A 39 13.55 -10.10 20.07
C VAL A 39 13.18 -10.61 18.68
N LEU A 40 14.11 -10.62 17.71
CA LEU A 40 13.81 -11.07 16.34
C LEU A 40 13.29 -12.52 16.29
N VAL A 41 14.02 -13.45 16.89
CA VAL A 41 13.64 -14.88 16.91
C VAL A 41 12.37 -15.07 17.73
N GLY A 42 12.26 -14.38 18.88
CA GLY A 42 11.10 -14.43 19.76
C GLY A 42 9.81 -14.01 19.08
N THR A 43 9.89 -12.91 18.34
CA THR A 43 8.76 -12.40 17.55
C THR A 43 8.33 -13.39 16.49
N TRP A 44 9.26 -13.93 15.71
CA TRP A 44 8.93 -14.94 14.69
C TRP A 44 8.26 -16.18 15.28
N VAL A 45 8.81 -16.71 16.37
CA VAL A 45 8.23 -17.89 17.04
C VAL A 45 6.82 -17.57 17.55
N SER A 46 6.61 -16.38 18.12
CA SER A 46 5.30 -15.98 18.65
C SER A 46 4.27 -15.76 17.56
N TYR A 47 4.67 -15.09 16.46
CA TYR A 47 3.80 -14.86 15.32
C TYR A 47 3.40 -16.16 14.65
N LEU A 48 4.37 -17.04 14.34
CA LEU A 48 4.10 -18.33 13.71
C LEU A 48 3.26 -19.25 14.60
N ALA A 49 3.50 -19.22 15.91
CA ALA A 49 2.67 -19.94 16.86
C ALA A 49 1.25 -19.36 16.89
N ALA A 50 1.07 -18.05 17.02
CA ALA A 50 -0.25 -17.43 16.99
C ALA A 50 -0.99 -17.73 15.67
N ALA A 51 -0.32 -17.62 14.52
CA ALA A 51 -0.89 -17.95 13.22
C ALA A 51 -1.32 -19.43 13.11
N ALA A 52 -0.60 -20.36 13.74
CA ALA A 52 -0.99 -21.77 13.79
C ALA A 52 -2.26 -22.01 14.63
N PHE A 53 -2.59 -21.09 15.54
CA PHE A 53 -3.80 -21.11 16.39
C PHE A 53 -4.81 -20.02 15.97
N ALA A 54 -4.77 -19.54 14.73
CA ALA A 54 -5.65 -18.48 14.21
C ALA A 54 -7.15 -18.78 14.41
N ASN A 55 -7.56 -20.05 14.35
CA ASN A 55 -8.96 -20.45 14.52
C ASN A 55 -9.40 -20.61 15.99
N THR A 56 -8.61 -20.13 16.94
CA THR A 56 -8.96 -20.16 18.37
C THR A 56 -9.46 -18.80 18.84
N ARG A 57 -10.12 -18.75 20.00
CA ARG A 57 -10.64 -17.49 20.57
C ARG A 57 -9.55 -16.47 20.96
N ASP A 58 -8.31 -16.93 21.17
CA ASP A 58 -7.19 -16.05 21.53
C ASP A 58 -5.86 -16.62 20.99
N PRO A 59 -5.58 -16.44 19.69
CA PRO A 59 -4.39 -16.97 19.04
C PRO A 59 -3.09 -16.46 19.70
N LEU A 60 -3.08 -15.20 20.16
CA LEU A 60 -1.92 -14.58 20.79
C LEU A 60 -1.58 -15.17 22.15
N ALA A 61 -2.58 -15.55 22.96
CA ALA A 61 -2.31 -16.22 24.23
C ALA A 61 -1.54 -17.53 24.01
N PHE A 62 -1.96 -18.36 23.04
CA PHE A 62 -1.25 -19.58 22.67
C PHE A 62 0.14 -19.27 22.10
N GLY A 63 0.24 -18.29 21.21
CA GLY A 63 1.50 -17.84 20.62
C GLY A 63 2.53 -17.45 21.69
N ASN A 64 2.11 -16.68 22.68
CA ASN A 64 2.96 -16.22 23.78
C ASN A 64 3.39 -17.35 24.72
N LEU A 65 2.47 -18.23 25.10
CA LEU A 65 2.78 -19.38 25.95
C LEU A 65 3.79 -20.32 25.29
N LEU A 66 3.56 -20.64 24.01
CA LEU A 66 4.45 -21.52 23.24
C LEU A 66 5.80 -20.87 22.99
N ALA A 67 5.85 -19.58 22.66
CA ALA A 67 7.11 -18.87 22.47
C ALA A 67 7.91 -18.79 23.77
N ALA A 68 7.30 -18.33 24.87
CA ALA A 68 7.99 -18.25 26.16
C ALA A 68 8.47 -19.64 26.64
N GLY A 69 7.62 -20.67 26.52
CA GLY A 69 7.96 -22.03 26.91
C GLY A 69 9.08 -22.63 26.06
N SER A 70 8.94 -22.61 24.73
CA SER A 70 9.91 -23.21 23.80
C SER A 70 11.25 -22.49 23.82
N LEU A 71 11.27 -21.15 23.87
CA LEU A 71 12.51 -20.35 23.93
C LEU A 71 13.19 -20.47 25.29
N GLY A 72 12.41 -20.53 26.38
CA GLY A 72 12.93 -20.82 27.71
C GLY A 72 13.62 -22.18 27.77
N LEU A 73 12.94 -23.24 27.30
CA LEU A 73 13.48 -24.59 27.23
C LEU A 73 14.70 -24.68 26.30
N LEU A 74 14.66 -24.03 25.13
CA LEU A 74 15.78 -23.94 24.20
C LEU A 74 16.99 -23.27 24.87
N GLY A 75 16.77 -22.16 25.57
CA GLY A 75 17.83 -21.44 26.29
C GLY A 75 18.45 -22.29 27.40
N ILE A 76 17.64 -23.03 28.16
CA ILE A 76 18.12 -23.98 29.19
C ILE A 76 18.93 -25.11 28.55
N TRP A 77 18.41 -25.70 27.48
CA TRP A 77 19.06 -26.80 26.75
C TRP A 77 20.41 -26.38 26.16
N LEU A 78 20.46 -25.21 25.50
CA LEU A 78 21.70 -24.65 24.96
C LEU A 78 22.73 -24.33 26.06
N ARG A 79 22.29 -23.89 27.24
CA ARG A 79 23.18 -23.63 28.39
C ARG A 79 23.76 -24.91 29.00
N ARG A 80 23.01 -26.02 29.01
CA ARG A 80 23.45 -27.31 29.57
C ARG A 80 24.35 -28.11 28.64
N ARG A 81 24.25 -27.92 27.32
CA ARG A 81 25.09 -28.62 26.34
C ARG A 81 26.57 -28.19 26.47
N PRO A 82 27.51 -29.15 26.52
CA PRO A 82 28.94 -28.82 26.56
C PRO A 82 29.32 -28.04 25.29
N ARG A 83 30.02 -26.93 25.48
CA ARG A 83 30.51 -26.11 24.37
C ARG A 83 31.56 -26.92 23.62
N GLY A 84 31.26 -27.34 22.39
CA GLY A 84 32.30 -27.88 21.49
C GLY A 84 33.47 -26.89 21.37
N GLN A 85 34.67 -27.36 20.98
CA GLN A 85 35.91 -26.55 20.82
C GLN A 85 35.80 -25.34 19.86
N LEU A 86 34.63 -25.15 19.27
CA LEU A 86 34.13 -24.23 18.27
C LEU A 86 34.10 -22.73 18.65
N MET A 87 35.11 -22.25 19.36
CA MET A 87 35.24 -20.91 19.94
C MET A 87 34.59 -20.80 21.33
N ARG A 88 35.43 -20.78 22.37
CA ARG A 88 34.99 -20.35 23.70
C ARG A 88 34.67 -18.85 23.60
N PRO A 89 33.44 -18.38 23.92
CA PRO A 89 33.18 -16.95 24.02
C PRO A 89 34.08 -16.40 25.13
N ARG A 90 35.14 -15.71 24.74
CA ARG A 90 35.99 -14.95 25.64
C ARG A 90 35.52 -13.52 25.57
N ILE A 91 34.92 -13.04 26.65
CA ILE A 91 34.83 -11.60 26.89
C ILE A 91 36.27 -11.11 27.01
N ALA A 92 36.71 -10.32 26.04
CA ALA A 92 38.11 -9.92 25.91
C ALA A 92 38.52 -8.90 26.99
N ARG A 93 37.59 -8.05 27.45
CA ARG A 93 37.83 -7.07 28.52
C ARG A 93 36.59 -6.78 29.38
N PRO A 94 36.76 -6.45 30.67
CA PRO A 94 35.69 -5.90 31.49
C PRO A 94 35.27 -4.50 31.01
N LEU A 95 34.12 -4.04 31.50
CA LEU A 95 33.64 -2.67 31.26
C LEU A 95 34.52 -1.68 32.03
N ASP A 96 34.99 -0.64 31.34
CA ASP A 96 35.66 0.48 31.99
C ASP A 96 34.66 1.61 32.31
N ARG A 97 35.11 2.61 33.08
CA ARG A 97 34.27 3.78 33.43
C ARG A 97 33.73 4.53 32.20
N TRP A 98 34.46 4.51 31.09
CA TRP A 98 34.09 5.22 29.88
C TRP A 98 33.02 4.47 29.10
N ASP A 99 33.00 3.14 29.15
CA ASP A 99 31.89 2.34 28.62
C ASP A 99 30.59 2.70 29.36
N TRP A 100 30.61 2.75 30.70
CA TRP A 100 29.44 3.14 31.49
C TRP A 100 28.97 4.56 31.19
N LEU A 101 29.88 5.54 31.17
CA LEU A 101 29.53 6.92 30.86
C LEU A 101 28.97 7.07 29.43
N THR A 102 29.63 6.44 28.44
CA THR A 102 29.23 6.58 27.03
C THR A 102 27.87 5.94 26.78
N PHE A 103 27.71 4.67 27.13
CA PHE A 103 26.48 3.93 26.82
C PHE A 103 25.34 4.28 27.77
N GLY A 104 25.64 4.70 29.00
CA GLY A 104 24.66 5.32 29.90
C GLY A 104 24.13 6.63 29.30
N ALA A 105 25.00 7.51 28.80
CA ALA A 105 24.59 8.73 28.10
C ALA A 105 23.76 8.43 26.84
N PHE A 106 24.13 7.41 26.06
CA PHE A 106 23.31 6.99 24.91
C PHE A 106 21.93 6.51 25.35
N ALA A 107 21.85 5.67 26.39
CA ALA A 107 20.57 5.18 26.88
C ALA A 107 19.68 6.31 27.41
N LEU A 108 20.25 7.30 28.12
CA LEU A 108 19.52 8.47 28.59
C LEU A 108 19.04 9.35 27.44
N LEU A 109 19.92 9.67 26.48
CA LEU A 109 19.57 10.54 25.35
C LEU A 109 18.53 9.88 24.43
N VAL A 110 18.74 8.61 24.08
CA VAL A 110 17.76 7.83 23.30
C VAL A 110 16.46 7.68 24.06
N GLY A 111 16.52 7.38 25.37
CA GLY A 111 15.34 7.30 26.22
C GLY A 111 14.54 8.59 26.23
N TRP A 112 15.21 9.74 26.38
CA TRP A 112 14.56 11.04 26.29
C TRP A 112 13.93 11.26 24.91
N MET A 113 14.68 11.11 23.80
CA MET A 113 14.16 11.33 22.45
C MET A 113 12.94 10.45 22.13
N MET A 114 12.97 9.18 22.52
CA MET A 114 11.92 8.20 22.19
C MET A 114 10.63 8.47 22.96
N ASN A 115 10.73 8.76 24.26
CA ASN A 115 9.57 9.08 25.10
C ASN A 115 9.02 10.49 24.82
N HIS A 116 9.90 11.46 24.55
CA HIS A 116 9.46 12.83 24.24
C HIS A 116 8.61 12.90 22.96
N THR A 117 8.92 12.04 21.98
CA THR A 117 8.21 12.05 20.67
C THR A 117 7.03 11.09 20.57
N PHE A 118 6.91 10.13 21.51
CA PHE A 118 5.80 9.19 21.57
C PHE A 118 5.60 8.74 23.01
N HIS A 119 4.57 9.23 23.68
CA HIS A 119 4.29 8.88 25.08
C HIS A 119 2.80 8.68 25.32
N TYR A 120 2.51 8.05 26.44
CA TYR A 120 1.16 7.79 26.92
C TYR A 120 1.00 8.43 28.29
N GLU A 121 0.05 9.34 28.44
CA GLU A 121 -0.21 10.03 29.70
C GLU A 121 -1.71 10.26 29.89
N ALA A 122 -2.22 9.93 31.09
CA ALA A 122 -3.60 10.16 31.48
C ALA A 122 -4.67 9.67 30.47
N GLY A 123 -4.45 8.48 29.89
CA GLY A 123 -5.39 7.91 28.92
C GLY A 123 -5.30 8.50 27.51
N ARG A 124 -4.24 9.25 27.21
CA ARG A 124 -4.01 9.89 25.90
C ARG A 124 -2.69 9.43 25.32
N LEU A 125 -2.73 9.08 24.04
CA LEU A 125 -1.54 8.78 23.25
C LEU A 125 -1.09 10.06 22.54
N ALA A 126 0.10 10.53 22.90
CA ALA A 126 0.72 11.71 22.29
C ALA A 126 1.76 11.28 21.24
N ILE A 127 1.60 11.79 20.02
CA ILE A 127 2.43 11.47 18.87
C ILE A 127 3.00 12.77 18.31
N ALA A 128 4.33 12.89 18.22
CA ALA A 128 4.94 14.07 17.62
C ALA A 128 4.53 14.23 16.13
N ILE A 129 4.29 15.46 15.69
CA ILE A 129 3.68 15.74 14.39
C ILE A 129 4.48 15.19 13.20
N SER A 130 5.81 15.22 13.27
CA SER A 130 6.65 14.67 12.19
C SER A 130 6.71 13.14 12.20
N LEU A 131 6.21 12.49 13.26
CA LEU A 131 6.07 11.04 13.37
C LEU A 131 4.68 10.55 12.96
N TRP A 132 3.70 11.46 12.90
CA TRP A 132 2.28 11.14 12.72
C TRP A 132 2.01 10.24 11.51
N SER A 133 2.68 10.48 10.39
CA SER A 133 2.47 9.73 9.15
C SER A 133 2.94 8.28 9.23
N ASP A 134 4.08 7.99 9.86
CA ASP A 134 4.54 6.60 10.06
C ASP A 134 3.80 5.95 11.24
N PHE A 135 3.55 6.71 12.31
CA PHE A 135 2.93 6.18 13.52
C PHE A 135 1.45 5.90 13.37
N GLY A 136 0.74 6.59 12.49
CA GLY A 136 -0.67 6.30 12.28
C GLY A 136 -0.95 4.86 11.79
N PRO A 137 -0.42 4.45 10.63
CA PRO A 137 -0.60 3.08 10.16
C PRO A 137 0.05 2.03 11.07
N THR A 138 1.22 2.33 11.66
CA THR A 138 1.96 1.33 12.43
C THR A 138 1.44 1.14 13.85
N THR A 139 0.89 2.20 14.48
CA THR A 139 0.19 2.09 15.76
C THR A 139 -1.13 1.35 15.57
N ALA A 140 -1.86 1.60 14.48
CA ALA A 140 -3.06 0.83 14.14
C ALA A 140 -2.75 -0.67 13.97
N ILE A 141 -1.67 -1.03 13.26
CA ILE A 141 -1.21 -2.43 13.17
C ILE A 141 -0.95 -3.02 14.57
N ALA A 142 -0.21 -2.29 15.42
CA ALA A 142 0.10 -2.77 16.76
C ALA A 142 -1.17 -2.93 17.62
N GLN A 143 -2.11 -1.99 17.58
CA GLN A 143 -3.36 -2.06 18.32
C GLN A 143 -4.29 -3.14 17.79
N ASN A 144 -4.35 -3.35 16.48
CA ASN A 144 -5.16 -4.41 15.88
C ASN A 144 -4.65 -5.82 16.24
N PHE A 145 -3.35 -6.00 16.48
CA PHE A 145 -2.87 -7.22 17.15
C PHE A 145 -3.16 -7.23 18.66
N ALA A 146 -3.04 -6.09 19.35
CA ALA A 146 -3.14 -6.06 20.80
C ALA A 146 -4.58 -6.24 21.33
N LEU A 147 -5.53 -5.62 20.65
CA LEU A 147 -6.93 -5.46 21.06
C LEU A 147 -7.91 -6.04 20.04
N GLY A 148 -7.48 -6.24 18.79
CA GLY A 148 -8.26 -6.92 17.74
C GLY A 148 -7.84 -8.39 17.58
N ASP A 149 -8.45 -9.04 16.59
CA ASP A 149 -8.02 -10.37 16.11
C ASP A 149 -7.53 -10.27 14.66
N ASN A 150 -6.21 -10.21 14.48
CA ASN A 150 -5.56 -10.02 13.18
C ASN A 150 -4.92 -11.31 12.64
N PHE A 151 -5.70 -12.40 12.68
CA PHE A 151 -5.36 -13.69 12.10
C PHE A 151 -6.53 -14.22 11.26
N PRO A 152 -6.41 -14.34 9.91
CA PRO A 152 -5.23 -14.04 9.09
C PRO A 152 -4.83 -12.56 9.13
N THR A 153 -3.56 -12.28 8.88
CA THR A 153 -3.03 -10.92 9.03
C THR A 153 -3.39 -10.04 7.84
N GLU A 154 -4.15 -8.99 8.15
CA GLU A 154 -4.64 -7.97 7.23
C GLU A 154 -4.11 -6.59 7.59
N TYR A 155 -4.27 -5.64 6.66
CA TYR A 155 -3.89 -4.26 6.87
C TYR A 155 -5.06 -3.44 7.47
N PRO A 156 -4.92 -2.84 8.66
CA PRO A 156 -6.05 -2.19 9.33
C PRO A 156 -6.68 -1.01 8.59
N HIS A 157 -5.92 -0.34 7.72
CA HIS A 157 -6.40 0.76 6.88
C HIS A 157 -7.01 0.30 5.55
N PHE A 158 -6.99 -1.00 5.27
CA PHE A 158 -7.47 -1.58 4.01
C PHE A 158 -7.96 -3.01 4.25
N ALA A 159 -9.03 -3.13 5.04
CA ALA A 159 -9.56 -4.42 5.50
C ALA A 159 -9.96 -5.35 4.33
N GLY A 160 -9.89 -6.66 4.58
CA GLY A 160 -10.26 -7.71 3.63
C GLY A 160 -9.13 -8.14 2.69
N GLU A 161 -7.93 -7.56 2.80
CA GLU A 161 -6.76 -7.99 2.04
C GLU A 161 -5.56 -8.34 2.93
N PRO A 162 -4.74 -9.34 2.54
CA PRO A 162 -3.51 -9.68 3.24
C PRO A 162 -2.58 -8.48 3.37
N ILE A 163 -1.85 -8.41 4.49
CA ILE A 163 -0.88 -7.34 4.70
C ILE A 163 0.30 -7.42 3.72
N ARG A 164 0.54 -6.36 2.96
CA ARG A 164 1.65 -6.21 1.99
C ARG A 164 2.72 -5.24 2.52
N TYR A 165 2.90 -5.24 3.84
CA TYR A 165 3.81 -4.32 4.53
C TYR A 165 4.62 -5.06 5.58
N HIS A 166 5.78 -4.52 5.99
CA HIS A 166 6.60 -5.13 7.03
C HIS A 166 5.99 -4.84 8.42
N PHE A 167 5.32 -5.82 9.01
CA PHE A 167 4.52 -5.64 10.22
C PHE A 167 5.11 -6.29 11.47
N LEU A 168 6.10 -7.18 11.35
CA LEU A 168 6.51 -8.04 12.48
C LEU A 168 7.02 -7.28 13.70
N TYR A 169 7.71 -6.16 13.50
CA TYR A 169 8.11 -5.30 14.62
C TYR A 169 6.89 -4.77 15.38
N TYR A 170 5.87 -4.29 14.64
CA TYR A 170 4.66 -3.72 15.23
C TYR A 170 3.71 -4.80 15.77
N PHE A 171 3.74 -6.01 15.23
CA PHE A 171 3.19 -7.19 15.89
C PHE A 171 3.83 -7.39 17.27
N GLN A 172 5.16 -7.27 17.40
CA GLN A 172 5.81 -7.42 18.70
C GLN A 172 5.47 -6.27 19.66
N VAL A 173 5.29 -5.04 19.15
CA VAL A 173 4.74 -3.92 19.92
C VAL A 173 3.34 -4.29 20.44
N GLY A 174 2.42 -4.67 19.54
CA GLY A 174 1.07 -5.08 19.90
C GLY A 174 1.03 -6.25 20.89
N ASN A 175 1.93 -7.21 20.72
CA ASN A 175 2.08 -8.33 21.62
C ASN A 175 2.53 -7.89 23.04
N LEU A 176 3.47 -6.96 23.15
CA LEU A 176 3.85 -6.42 24.47
C LEU A 176 2.71 -5.60 25.09
N THR A 177 1.93 -4.88 24.26
CA THR A 177 0.73 -4.18 24.72
C THR A 177 -0.29 -5.17 25.30
N ARG A 178 -0.58 -6.25 24.57
CA ARG A 178 -1.45 -7.36 25.01
C ARG A 178 -1.00 -7.97 26.35
N LEU A 179 0.31 -8.03 26.59
CA LEU A 179 0.94 -8.56 27.82
C LEU A 179 1.04 -7.53 28.96
N GLY A 180 0.47 -6.33 28.78
CA GLY A 180 0.24 -5.33 29.83
C GLY A 180 1.19 -4.13 29.82
N PHE A 181 1.84 -3.81 28.70
CA PHE A 181 2.38 -2.47 28.49
C PHE A 181 1.34 -1.56 27.85
N ASP A 182 1.43 -0.25 28.07
CA ASP A 182 0.72 0.70 27.20
C ASP A 182 1.40 0.73 25.81
N PRO A 183 0.69 1.21 24.77
CA PRO A 183 1.20 1.20 23.40
C PRO A 183 2.52 1.98 23.23
N ALA A 184 2.70 3.08 23.96
CA ALA A 184 3.89 3.91 23.88
C ALA A 184 5.09 3.23 24.52
N LEU A 185 4.93 2.71 25.73
CA LEU A 185 5.97 1.97 26.45
C LEU A 185 6.40 0.71 25.70
N ALA A 186 5.45 -0.03 25.12
CA ALA A 186 5.72 -1.21 24.31
C ALA A 186 6.67 -0.89 23.13
N ASN A 187 6.37 0.18 22.39
CA ASN A 187 7.21 0.62 21.28
C ASN A 187 8.55 1.20 21.77
N ASN A 188 8.52 2.06 22.80
CA ASN A 188 9.70 2.76 23.30
C ASN A 188 10.73 1.79 23.90
N VAL A 189 10.32 0.79 24.68
CA VAL A 189 11.27 -0.20 25.25
C VAL A 189 11.99 -0.97 24.14
N LEU A 190 11.25 -1.40 23.11
CA LEU A 190 11.84 -2.09 21.96
C LEU A 190 12.77 -1.15 21.16
N SER A 191 12.34 0.08 20.92
CA SER A 191 13.09 1.11 20.19
C SER A 191 14.39 1.50 20.88
N ILE A 192 14.31 1.83 22.17
CA ILE A 192 15.46 2.21 23.01
C ILE A 192 16.44 1.06 23.08
N GLY A 193 15.97 -0.15 23.40
CA GLY A 193 16.80 -1.35 23.45
C GLY A 193 17.50 -1.62 22.11
N SER A 194 16.79 -1.43 21.00
CA SER A 194 17.32 -1.65 19.65
C SER A 194 18.38 -0.62 19.26
N LEU A 195 18.10 0.67 19.46
CA LEU A 195 19.01 1.75 19.09
C LEU A 195 20.27 1.75 19.97
N VAL A 196 20.14 1.57 21.28
CA VAL A 196 21.29 1.43 22.18
C VAL A 196 22.11 0.20 21.79
N SER A 197 21.48 -0.93 21.47
CA SER A 197 22.18 -2.14 21.01
C SER A 197 22.94 -1.89 19.71
N MET A 198 22.33 -1.21 18.73
CA MET A 198 22.98 -0.83 17.48
C MET A 198 24.20 0.07 17.74
N LEU A 199 24.09 1.06 18.62
CA LEU A 199 25.21 1.95 18.98
C LEU A 199 26.36 1.21 19.68
N VAL A 200 26.05 0.27 20.58
CA VAL A 200 27.04 -0.61 21.21
C VAL A 200 27.77 -1.47 20.18
N LEU A 201 27.03 -2.02 19.21
CA LEU A 201 27.60 -2.84 18.15
C LEU A 201 28.44 -2.02 17.16
N THR A 202 28.00 -0.80 16.83
CA THR A 202 28.78 0.17 16.03
C THR A 202 30.08 0.53 16.74
N ALA A 203 30.02 0.84 18.04
CA ALA A 203 31.23 1.12 18.83
C ALA A 203 32.17 -0.09 18.88
N THR A 204 31.62 -1.28 19.01
CA THR A 204 32.40 -2.53 18.97
C THR A 204 33.06 -2.73 17.61
N LEU A 205 32.33 -2.49 16.51
CA LEU A 205 32.88 -2.57 15.15
C LEU A 205 34.03 -1.58 14.96
N GLY A 206 33.88 -0.34 15.42
CA GLY A 206 34.94 0.65 15.42
C GLY A 206 36.16 0.23 16.25
N GLU A 207 35.94 -0.31 17.46
CA GLU A 207 37.02 -0.85 18.30
C GLU A 207 37.79 -1.96 17.57
N ARG A 208 37.09 -2.87 16.88
CA ARG A 208 37.68 -3.97 16.11
C ARG A 208 38.40 -3.52 14.84
N LEU A 209 37.79 -2.63 14.07
CA LEU A 209 38.31 -2.16 12.78
C LEU A 209 39.56 -1.28 12.97
N PHE A 210 39.58 -0.45 14.02
CA PHE A 210 40.63 0.52 14.27
C PHE A 210 41.54 0.19 15.46
N ARG A 211 41.27 -0.91 16.19
CA ARG A 211 42.00 -1.31 17.41
C ARG A 211 42.05 -0.21 18.46
N SER A 212 40.94 0.52 18.60
CA SER A 212 40.84 1.67 19.48
C SER A 212 39.43 1.80 20.03
N PRO A 213 39.21 1.59 21.35
CA PRO A 213 37.88 1.74 21.95
C PRO A 213 37.37 3.18 21.82
N TRP A 214 38.28 4.17 21.83
CA TRP A 214 37.93 5.57 21.62
C TRP A 214 37.39 5.87 20.23
N VAL A 215 37.94 5.24 19.18
CA VAL A 215 37.41 5.42 17.81
C VAL A 215 36.01 4.82 17.71
N GLY A 216 35.79 3.67 18.35
CA GLY A 216 34.47 3.07 18.49
C GLY A 216 33.47 3.98 19.20
N ARG A 217 33.80 4.44 20.41
CA ARG A 217 32.91 5.30 21.23
C ARG A 217 32.58 6.61 20.53
N ILE A 218 33.59 7.32 20.03
CA ILE A 218 33.40 8.59 19.32
C ILE A 218 32.60 8.35 18.04
N GLY A 219 32.94 7.33 17.25
CA GLY A 219 32.22 7.03 16.01
C GLY A 219 30.76 6.66 16.24
N ALA A 220 30.44 5.90 17.29
CA ALA A 220 29.05 5.68 17.69
C ALA A 220 28.38 6.98 18.20
N GLY A 221 29.10 7.83 18.93
CA GLY A 221 28.57 9.11 19.42
C GLY A 221 28.27 10.11 18.31
N LEU A 222 29.04 10.10 17.22
CA LEU A 222 28.80 10.92 16.02
C LEU A 222 27.46 10.61 15.32
N PHE A 223 26.75 9.56 15.73
CA PHE A 223 25.37 9.29 15.33
C PHE A 223 24.41 10.43 15.72
N PHE A 224 24.59 11.02 16.90
CA PHE A 224 23.72 12.08 17.43
C PHE A 224 24.03 13.46 16.84
N PHE A 225 25.11 13.57 16.07
CA PHE A 225 25.58 14.83 15.50
C PHE A 225 25.65 14.67 13.99
N HIS A 226 24.60 15.01 13.26
CA HIS A 226 24.48 14.70 11.83
C HIS A 226 25.67 15.23 11.01
N GLY A 227 26.13 16.45 11.35
CA GLY A 227 27.33 17.06 10.78
C GLY A 227 27.04 17.98 9.60
N ALA A 228 25.78 18.31 9.33
CA ALA A 228 25.37 19.24 8.29
C ALA A 228 25.89 20.66 8.55
N LEU A 229 26.12 21.37 7.45
CA LEU A 229 26.52 22.78 7.47
C LEU A 229 25.35 23.75 7.34
N SER A 230 24.10 23.29 7.35
CA SER A 230 22.89 24.11 7.17
C SER A 230 22.77 25.26 8.17
N PHE A 231 23.30 25.09 9.39
CA PHE A 231 23.31 26.14 10.41
C PHE A 231 24.21 27.33 10.04
N VAL A 232 25.20 27.16 9.15
CA VAL A 232 26.13 28.23 8.76
C VAL A 232 25.43 29.33 7.94
N PRO A 233 24.78 29.03 6.79
CA PRO A 233 24.00 30.05 6.08
C PRO A 233 22.81 30.55 6.90
N TRP A 234 22.21 29.71 7.76
CA TRP A 234 21.15 30.13 8.66
C TRP A 234 21.62 31.20 9.66
N ILE A 235 22.74 31.00 10.35
CA ILE A 235 23.33 32.04 11.22
C ILE A 235 23.65 33.30 10.41
N GLY A 236 24.17 33.15 9.19
CA GLY A 236 24.49 34.27 8.30
C GLY A 236 23.27 35.07 7.82
N SER A 237 22.06 34.53 7.96
CA SER A 237 20.82 35.25 7.61
C SER A 237 20.38 36.27 8.65
N PHE A 238 20.96 36.26 9.86
CA PHE A 238 20.63 37.19 10.93
C PHE A 238 21.56 38.42 10.95
N PRO A 239 21.07 39.58 11.43
CA PRO A 239 21.88 40.78 11.61
C PRO A 239 23.11 40.59 12.52
N SER A 240 23.05 39.64 13.47
CA SER A 240 24.19 39.30 14.33
C SER A 240 24.16 37.84 14.78
N VAL A 241 25.34 37.29 15.11
CA VAL A 241 25.47 35.94 15.69
C VAL A 241 24.73 35.82 17.02
N ALA A 242 24.71 36.88 17.84
CA ALA A 242 24.01 36.87 19.13
C ALA A 242 22.50 36.67 18.94
N GLU A 243 21.92 37.31 17.92
CA GLU A 243 20.51 37.13 17.57
C GLU A 243 20.23 35.72 17.06
N ALA A 244 21.07 35.19 16.16
CA ALA A 244 20.93 33.82 15.69
C ALA A 244 20.99 32.80 16.84
N LEU A 245 21.94 32.96 17.77
CA LEU A 245 22.07 32.09 18.94
C LEU A 245 20.85 32.17 19.86
N ALA A 246 20.22 33.34 19.99
CA ALA A 246 19.01 33.52 20.78
C ALA A 246 17.79 32.78 20.18
N ARG A 247 17.80 32.47 18.88
CA ARG A 247 16.72 31.74 18.19
C ARG A 247 16.86 30.22 18.23
N ILE A 248 18.07 29.70 18.49
CA ILE A 248 18.32 28.24 18.51
C ILE A 248 17.36 27.48 19.45
N PRO A 249 17.08 27.95 20.69
CA PRO A 249 16.20 27.23 21.60
C PRO A 249 14.75 27.09 21.12
N ASP A 250 14.32 27.91 20.15
CA ASP A 250 12.94 27.94 19.64
C ASP A 250 12.77 27.18 18.31
N LEU A 251 13.82 26.56 17.79
CA LEU A 251 13.78 25.80 16.53
C LEU A 251 12.87 24.57 16.66
N ASP A 252 11.87 24.46 15.79
CA ASP A 252 10.92 23.35 15.71
C ASP A 252 11.06 22.50 14.42
N GLN A 253 11.93 22.92 13.49
CA GLN A 253 12.19 22.23 12.22
C GLN A 253 13.70 22.08 11.93
N TYR A 254 14.06 21.03 11.19
CA TYR A 254 15.42 20.81 10.72
C TYR A 254 15.79 21.82 9.63
N MET A 255 17.00 22.37 9.71
CA MET A 255 17.49 23.34 8.72
C MET A 255 17.89 22.63 7.43
N THR A 256 17.20 22.93 6.33
CA THR A 256 17.51 22.36 5.02
C THR A 256 18.81 22.91 4.43
N SER A 257 19.42 22.14 3.54
CA SER A 257 20.68 22.47 2.90
C SER A 257 20.56 23.52 1.79
N GLY A 258 19.34 23.79 1.32
CA GLY A 258 19.07 24.65 0.16
C GLY A 258 19.40 23.99 -1.18
N PHE A 259 19.89 22.75 -1.22
CA PHE A 259 19.96 21.97 -2.45
C PHE A 259 18.55 21.49 -2.83
N PRO A 260 18.24 21.31 -4.12
CA PRO A 260 16.96 20.78 -4.57
C PRO A 260 16.91 19.25 -4.31
N TYR A 261 16.80 18.90 -3.04
CA TYR A 261 16.80 17.54 -2.53
C TYR A 261 15.40 17.12 -2.11
N ARG A 262 15.02 15.88 -2.45
CA ARG A 262 13.68 15.36 -2.17
C ARG A 262 13.63 14.66 -0.81
N GLY A 263 12.99 15.30 0.16
CA GLY A 263 12.73 14.71 1.47
C GLY A 263 13.86 14.88 2.49
N GLU A 264 14.57 16.02 2.46
CA GLU A 264 15.70 16.29 3.34
C GLU A 264 15.29 16.37 4.82
N GLU A 265 14.20 17.08 5.10
CA GLU A 265 13.74 17.43 6.46
C GLU A 265 13.42 16.22 7.35
N TRP A 266 13.14 15.07 6.75
CA TRP A 266 12.65 13.88 7.45
C TRP A 266 13.38 12.58 7.05
N GLY A 267 14.07 12.57 5.90
CA GLY A 267 14.67 11.35 5.34
C GLY A 267 16.16 11.15 5.62
N ILE A 268 16.92 12.20 5.91
CA ILE A 268 18.40 12.12 6.01
C ILE A 268 18.92 12.28 7.45
N TRP A 269 18.24 13.07 8.28
CA TRP A 269 18.68 13.37 9.65
C TRP A 269 18.60 12.14 10.55
N THR A 270 19.74 11.69 11.06
CA THR A 270 19.83 10.45 11.86
C THR A 270 18.98 10.52 13.12
N GLN A 271 18.81 11.70 13.71
CA GLN A 271 18.03 11.86 14.92
C GLN A 271 16.54 11.60 14.65
N ILE A 272 15.96 12.11 13.56
CA ILE A 272 14.53 11.94 13.26
C ILE A 272 14.21 10.63 12.55
N VAL A 273 15.06 10.15 11.63
CA VAL A 273 14.82 8.92 10.86
C VAL A 273 14.64 7.73 11.79
N PHE A 274 15.45 7.64 12.86
CA PHE A 274 15.38 6.55 13.83
C PHE A 274 14.26 6.73 14.87
N LEU A 275 13.72 7.94 15.03
CA LEU A 275 12.50 8.20 15.78
C LEU A 275 11.24 7.91 14.96
N ASN A 276 11.28 8.12 13.64
CA ASN A 276 10.18 7.79 12.76
C ASN A 276 10.09 6.27 12.52
N GLN A 277 11.21 5.67 12.11
CA GLN A 277 11.29 4.25 11.78
C GLN A 277 11.88 3.44 12.94
N ARG A 278 11.09 3.23 13.99
CA ARG A 278 11.49 2.54 15.24
C ARG A 278 12.10 1.15 15.05
N HIS A 279 11.68 0.47 13.99
CA HIS A 279 12.15 -0.87 13.64
C HIS A 279 13.51 -0.86 12.89
N LEU A 280 13.96 0.26 12.34
CA LEU A 280 15.20 0.39 11.55
C LEU A 280 16.46 0.02 12.34
N ALA A 281 16.57 0.51 13.57
CA ALA A 281 17.74 0.31 14.43
C ALA A 281 18.01 -1.18 14.71
N SER A 282 16.95 -1.95 14.94
CA SER A 282 17.07 -3.37 15.24
C SER A 282 17.58 -4.18 14.05
N ALA A 283 17.08 -3.88 12.84
CA ALA A 283 17.53 -4.53 11.61
C ALA A 283 19.01 -4.20 11.30
N LEU A 284 19.41 -2.94 11.45
CA LEU A 284 20.82 -2.52 11.33
C LEU A 284 21.68 -3.17 12.42
N GLY A 285 21.17 -3.31 13.64
CA GLY A 285 21.82 -4.05 14.72
C GLY A 285 22.08 -5.52 14.35
N ILE A 286 21.11 -6.21 13.76
CA ILE A 286 21.26 -7.58 13.27
C ILE A 286 22.32 -7.65 12.16
N LEU A 287 22.31 -6.72 11.21
CA LEU A 287 23.36 -6.61 10.21
C LEU A 287 24.74 -6.43 10.86
N LEU A 288 24.87 -5.58 11.88
CA LEU A 288 26.12 -5.37 12.62
C LEU A 288 26.58 -6.64 13.36
N VAL A 289 25.66 -7.45 13.91
CA VAL A 289 25.99 -8.76 14.50
C VAL A 289 26.63 -9.67 13.45
N ILE A 290 26.03 -9.75 12.26
CA ILE A 290 26.55 -10.56 11.14
C ILE A 290 27.91 -10.01 10.66
N VAL A 291 28.03 -8.68 10.54
CA VAL A 291 29.28 -8.02 10.14
C VAL A 291 30.40 -8.32 11.13
N LEU A 292 30.15 -8.23 12.44
CA LEU A 292 31.11 -8.58 13.48
C LEU A 292 31.49 -10.06 13.45
N PHE A 293 30.52 -10.96 13.23
CA PHE A 293 30.75 -12.40 13.12
C PHE A 293 31.72 -12.75 11.99
N LEU A 294 31.50 -12.14 10.81
CA LEU A 294 32.32 -12.34 9.63
C LEU A 294 33.68 -11.67 9.78
N TRP A 295 33.74 -10.47 10.36
CA TRP A 295 34.99 -9.75 10.63
C TRP A 295 35.95 -10.59 11.48
N ASP A 296 35.45 -11.24 12.54
CA ASP A 296 36.23 -12.12 13.42
C ASP A 296 36.86 -13.31 12.69
N ARG A 297 36.35 -13.65 11.50
CA ARG A 297 36.73 -14.86 10.75
C ARG A 297 37.53 -14.55 9.48
N LEU A 298 37.83 -13.27 9.21
CA LEU A 298 38.68 -12.90 8.09
C LEU A 298 40.13 -13.37 8.33
N PRO A 299 40.77 -14.11 7.41
CA PRO A 299 42.09 -14.69 7.62
C PRO A 299 43.11 -13.58 7.83
N TYR A 300 43.96 -13.71 8.86
CA TYR A 300 44.98 -12.71 9.22
C TYR A 300 46.19 -12.77 8.26
N GLY A 301 46.00 -12.41 6.99
CA GLY A 301 47.10 -12.17 6.05
C GLY A 301 47.89 -10.92 6.43
N ARG A 302 49.22 -11.08 6.51
CA ARG A 302 50.30 -10.10 6.83
C ARG A 302 49.97 -8.63 6.53
N ASP A 303 49.25 -7.96 7.41
CA ASP A 303 49.34 -6.51 7.48
C ASP A 303 50.76 -6.20 7.97
N ARG A 304 51.54 -5.52 7.12
CA ARG A 304 52.86 -4.97 7.49
C ARG A 304 52.71 -4.31 8.85
N VAL A 305 53.44 -4.85 9.83
CA VAL A 305 53.65 -4.23 11.14
C VAL A 305 53.96 -2.76 10.88
N GLU A 306 53.12 -1.85 11.38
CA GLU A 306 53.46 -0.43 11.38
C GLU A 306 54.84 -0.30 12.04
N PRO A 307 55.80 0.41 11.42
CA PRO A 307 57.15 0.49 11.93
C PRO A 307 57.15 1.42 13.13
N ASN A 308 56.78 0.93 14.31
CA ASN A 308 57.01 1.57 15.63
C ASN A 308 56.62 0.66 16.81
N ALA A 309 57.02 -0.61 16.78
CA ALA A 309 57.13 -1.43 17.98
C ALA A 309 58.57 -1.96 18.07
N ALA A 310 59.24 -1.65 19.19
CA ALA A 310 60.64 -1.99 19.45
C ALA A 310 60.93 -3.49 19.24
N PRO A 311 62.14 -3.86 18.76
CA PRO A 311 62.42 -5.22 18.33
C PRO A 311 62.56 -6.17 19.53
N ALA A 312 61.63 -7.12 19.67
CA ALA A 312 61.83 -8.28 20.52
C ALA A 312 62.78 -9.27 19.82
N ARG A 313 63.79 -9.73 20.58
CA ARG A 313 64.90 -10.61 20.17
C ARG A 313 64.44 -11.82 19.34
N ARG A 314 65.08 -12.02 18.18
CA ARG A 314 65.03 -13.24 17.37
C ARG A 314 65.70 -14.41 18.11
N THR A 315 64.97 -15.51 18.26
CA THR A 315 65.58 -16.84 18.44
C THR A 315 65.19 -17.73 17.26
N ASN A 316 66.22 -18.14 16.50
CA ASN A 316 66.09 -19.09 15.40
C ASN A 316 65.81 -20.51 15.93
N ARG A 317 64.62 -21.03 15.67
CA ARG A 317 64.39 -22.47 15.44
C ARG A 317 63.23 -22.62 14.45
N LEU A 318 63.57 -22.75 13.16
CA LEU A 318 62.64 -23.30 12.17
C LEU A 318 62.50 -24.79 12.49
N SER A 319 61.36 -25.20 13.03
CA SER A 319 61.07 -26.61 13.30
C SER A 319 60.62 -27.32 12.02
N ALA A 320 60.99 -28.59 11.91
CA ALA A 320 60.63 -29.51 10.82
C ALA A 320 59.11 -29.59 10.53
N ALA A 321 58.24 -29.08 11.42
CA ALA A 321 56.80 -28.98 11.22
C ALA A 321 56.39 -28.05 10.05
N ALA A 322 57.19 -27.02 9.74
CA ALA A 322 56.91 -26.12 8.62
C ALA A 322 57.16 -26.79 7.25
N ALA A 323 58.07 -27.77 7.18
CA ALA A 323 58.35 -28.54 5.96
C ALA A 323 57.25 -29.59 5.70
N GLY A 324 56.70 -30.21 6.74
CA GLY A 324 55.57 -31.15 6.63
C GLY A 324 54.27 -30.49 6.16
N ALA A 325 54.02 -29.25 6.58
CA ALA A 325 52.83 -28.49 6.13
C ALA A 325 52.88 -28.12 4.64
N ALA A 326 54.08 -27.88 4.09
CA ALA A 326 54.26 -27.58 2.66
C ALA A 326 54.16 -28.84 1.78
N ALA A 327 54.49 -30.02 2.31
CA ALA A 327 54.32 -31.30 1.62
C ALA A 327 52.84 -31.72 1.53
N HIS A 328 52.06 -31.55 2.61
CA HIS A 328 50.62 -31.87 2.59
C HIS A 328 49.79 -30.96 1.68
N LEU A 329 50.18 -29.69 1.50
CA LEU A 329 49.52 -28.78 0.57
C LEU A 329 49.71 -29.17 -0.91
N ARG A 330 50.72 -29.99 -1.25
CA ARG A 330 50.95 -30.49 -2.61
C ARG A 330 50.18 -31.78 -2.95
N GLU A 331 49.75 -32.53 -1.94
CA GLU A 331 48.91 -33.73 -2.10
C GLU A 331 47.43 -33.37 -2.28
N ASP A 332 46.96 -32.30 -1.63
CA ASP A 332 45.56 -31.85 -1.61
C ASP A 332 45.02 -31.42 -3.00
N ALA A 333 45.87 -31.24 -4.01
CA ALA A 333 45.47 -30.88 -5.37
C ALA A 333 45.00 -32.07 -6.25
N ARG A 334 45.11 -33.33 -5.78
CA ARG A 334 44.86 -34.52 -6.62
C ARG A 334 43.58 -35.32 -6.29
N HIS A 335 42.85 -35.01 -5.22
CA HIS A 335 41.69 -35.81 -4.79
C HIS A 335 40.43 -34.99 -4.43
N PRO A 336 39.45 -34.83 -5.36
CA PRO A 336 38.24 -34.02 -5.13
C PRO A 336 37.30 -34.56 -4.03
N ARG A 337 37.33 -35.86 -3.72
CA ARG A 337 36.51 -36.47 -2.65
C ARG A 337 36.97 -36.10 -1.23
N ALA A 338 38.25 -35.75 -1.03
CA ALA A 338 38.77 -35.33 0.28
C ALA A 338 38.40 -33.86 0.61
N ALA A 339 38.32 -33.00 -0.41
CA ALA A 339 37.89 -31.60 -0.26
C ALA A 339 36.42 -31.48 0.18
N VAL A 340 35.53 -32.33 -0.35
CA VAL A 340 34.10 -32.38 0.05
C VAL A 340 33.94 -32.85 1.50
N ARG A 341 34.77 -33.80 1.96
CA ARG A 341 34.73 -34.32 3.34
C ARG A 341 35.35 -33.35 4.37
N ARG A 342 36.22 -32.42 3.95
CA ARG A 342 36.70 -31.30 4.78
C ARG A 342 35.70 -30.13 4.82
N ALA A 343 34.95 -29.88 3.76
CA ALA A 343 33.88 -28.87 3.75
C ALA A 343 32.77 -29.19 4.78
N THR A 344 32.45 -30.47 5.01
CA THR A 344 31.51 -30.91 6.05
C THR A 344 32.09 -30.89 7.47
N SER A 345 33.36 -30.52 7.63
CA SER A 345 34.03 -30.37 8.94
C SER A 345 34.53 -28.96 9.23
N ASP A 346 34.07 -27.92 8.48
CA ASP A 346 34.33 -26.53 8.86
C ASP A 346 33.65 -26.24 10.21
N PRO A 347 34.42 -26.03 11.28
CA PRO A 347 33.84 -25.73 12.57
C PRO A 347 32.94 -24.47 12.51
N ALA A 348 33.22 -23.48 11.66
CA ALA A 348 32.45 -22.24 11.66
C ALA A 348 31.08 -22.34 10.96
N LEU A 349 30.81 -23.39 10.16
CA LEU A 349 29.61 -23.50 9.30
C LEU A 349 28.28 -23.24 10.04
N PRO A 350 28.03 -23.78 11.25
CA PRO A 350 26.80 -23.51 11.98
C PRO A 350 26.56 -22.02 12.29
N GLY A 351 27.62 -21.23 12.47
CA GLY A 351 27.50 -19.79 12.69
C GLY A 351 27.11 -19.01 11.43
N TYR A 352 27.59 -19.46 10.26
CA TYR A 352 27.18 -18.89 8.96
C TYR A 352 25.71 -19.20 8.67
N VAL A 353 25.28 -20.43 8.95
CA VAL A 353 23.86 -20.83 8.88
C VAL A 353 23.00 -19.96 9.80
N LEU A 354 23.40 -19.75 11.06
CA LEU A 354 22.66 -18.86 11.95
C LEU A 354 22.60 -17.41 11.42
N CYS A 355 23.72 -16.87 10.93
CA CYS A 355 23.71 -15.53 10.33
C CYS A 355 22.77 -15.43 9.12
N GLY A 356 22.69 -16.50 8.31
CA GLY A 356 21.78 -16.56 7.18
C GLY A 356 20.31 -16.65 7.61
N LEU A 357 20.01 -17.41 8.67
CA LEU A 357 18.67 -17.40 9.27
C LEU A 357 18.29 -16.02 9.82
N LEU A 358 19.20 -15.35 10.53
CA LEU A 358 18.95 -13.99 11.05
C LEU A 358 18.72 -12.97 9.94
N ALA A 359 19.52 -13.02 8.86
CA ALA A 359 19.31 -12.16 7.69
C ALA A 359 17.99 -12.50 6.97
N GLY A 360 17.68 -13.79 6.84
CA GLY A 360 16.45 -14.27 6.20
C GLY A 360 15.18 -13.92 6.96
N MET A 361 15.25 -13.60 8.25
CA MET A 361 14.13 -13.14 9.08
C MET A 361 13.81 -11.64 8.93
N LEU A 362 14.60 -10.89 8.15
CA LEU A 362 14.45 -9.44 8.03
C LEU A 362 13.39 -8.93 7.04
N PRO A 363 12.97 -9.61 5.96
CA PRO A 363 12.06 -8.99 4.98
C PRO A 363 10.74 -8.44 5.57
N LEU A 364 10.00 -9.22 6.36
CA LEU A 364 8.78 -8.74 7.05
C LEU A 364 9.05 -7.88 8.30
N TRP A 365 10.33 -7.73 8.68
CA TRP A 365 10.76 -6.88 9.78
C TRP A 365 11.20 -5.49 9.31
N ASN A 366 12.05 -5.45 8.29
CA ASN A 366 12.48 -4.27 7.53
C ASN A 366 13.07 -4.71 6.17
N GLY A 367 12.28 -4.64 5.11
CA GLY A 367 12.70 -5.06 3.76
C GLY A 367 13.86 -4.25 3.18
N ALA A 368 13.97 -2.95 3.50
CA ALA A 368 15.06 -2.12 2.99
C ALA A 368 16.42 -2.49 3.58
N ILE A 369 16.49 -2.76 4.89
CA ILE A 369 17.72 -3.22 5.52
C ILE A 369 18.08 -4.65 5.10
N PHE A 370 17.10 -5.48 4.76
CA PHE A 370 17.38 -6.75 4.08
C PHE A 370 18.12 -6.53 2.74
N LEU A 371 17.70 -5.56 1.92
CA LEU A 371 18.41 -5.21 0.68
C LEU A 371 19.82 -4.63 0.94
N VAL A 372 19.95 -3.74 1.94
CA VAL A 372 21.26 -3.24 2.39
C VAL A 372 22.18 -4.40 2.81
N ALA A 373 21.66 -5.34 3.60
CA ALA A 373 22.39 -6.51 4.03
C ALA A 373 22.81 -7.39 2.84
N ALA A 374 21.89 -7.66 1.90
CA ALA A 374 22.19 -8.41 0.69
C ALA A 374 23.32 -7.76 -0.13
N PHE A 375 23.30 -6.44 -0.30
CA PHE A 375 24.35 -5.70 -0.99
C PHE A 375 25.69 -5.79 -0.25
N VAL A 376 25.73 -5.44 1.04
CA VAL A 376 26.95 -5.47 1.86
C VAL A 376 27.58 -6.87 1.88
N LEU A 377 26.76 -7.90 2.09
CA LEU A 377 27.19 -9.29 2.13
C LEU A 377 27.61 -9.81 0.76
N GLY A 378 26.97 -9.36 -0.33
CA GLY A 378 27.35 -9.67 -1.71
C GLY A 378 28.72 -9.08 -2.07
N VAL A 379 28.96 -7.81 -1.74
CA VAL A 379 30.29 -7.20 -1.92
C VAL A 379 31.34 -7.93 -1.08
N TRP A 380 31.02 -8.27 0.17
CA TRP A 380 31.93 -9.04 1.01
C TRP A 380 32.20 -10.46 0.52
N PHE A 381 31.23 -11.12 -0.12
CA PHE A 381 31.41 -12.41 -0.78
C PHE A 381 32.47 -12.33 -1.88
N VAL A 382 32.47 -11.24 -2.66
CA VAL A 382 33.49 -11.00 -3.70
C VAL A 382 34.86 -10.71 -3.08
N LEU A 383 34.89 -9.90 -2.01
CA LEU A 383 36.14 -9.38 -1.45
C LEU A 383 36.90 -10.36 -0.54
N PHE A 384 36.27 -11.42 -0.02
CA PHE A 384 36.87 -12.32 1.00
C PHE A 384 36.80 -13.82 0.68
N PRO A 385 37.81 -14.62 1.08
CA PRO A 385 38.03 -15.99 0.57
C PRO A 385 37.19 -17.14 1.17
N HIS A 386 36.10 -16.88 1.92
CA HIS A 386 35.27 -17.93 2.56
C HIS A 386 34.03 -18.30 1.73
N ARG A 387 34.20 -18.63 0.45
CA ARG A 387 33.10 -18.74 -0.51
C ARG A 387 32.06 -19.80 -0.13
N LEU A 388 32.46 -20.98 0.33
CA LEU A 388 31.50 -22.06 0.63
C LEU A 388 30.63 -21.77 1.87
N SER A 389 31.21 -21.29 2.97
CA SER A 389 30.46 -20.94 4.19
C SER A 389 29.57 -19.70 3.96
N MET A 390 30.01 -18.76 3.12
CA MET A 390 29.18 -17.64 2.67
C MET A 390 28.02 -18.09 1.75
N LEU A 391 28.21 -19.12 0.92
CA LEU A 391 27.10 -19.72 0.15
C LEU A 391 26.07 -20.35 1.08
N ALA A 392 26.48 -20.99 2.18
CA ALA A 392 25.54 -21.51 3.18
C ALA A 392 24.73 -20.39 3.87
N LEU A 393 25.37 -19.26 4.19
CA LEU A 393 24.69 -18.06 4.69
C LEU A 393 23.69 -17.55 3.65
N ALA A 394 24.10 -17.40 2.39
CA ALA A 394 23.23 -16.91 1.32
C ALA A 394 22.05 -17.85 1.04
N ALA A 395 22.28 -19.16 1.00
CA ALA A 395 21.24 -20.16 0.77
C ALA A 395 20.19 -20.15 1.89
N THR A 396 20.62 -20.16 3.15
CA THR A 396 19.70 -20.11 4.30
C THR A 396 18.96 -18.77 4.39
N THR A 397 19.61 -17.67 4.01
CA THR A 397 18.95 -16.36 3.84
C THR A 397 17.85 -16.44 2.79
N GLY A 398 18.16 -16.94 1.59
CA GLY A 398 17.22 -17.02 0.47
C GLY A 398 16.03 -17.94 0.76
N ILE A 399 16.27 -19.12 1.35
CA ILE A 399 15.20 -20.07 1.72
C ILE A 399 14.16 -19.42 2.64
N LEU A 400 14.63 -18.64 3.63
CA LEU A 400 13.72 -18.02 4.60
C LEU A 400 13.12 -16.70 4.10
N ALA A 401 13.89 -15.92 3.34
CA ALA A 401 13.46 -14.61 2.85
C ALA A 401 12.50 -14.70 1.65
N LEU A 402 12.64 -15.71 0.79
CA LEU A 402 11.89 -15.79 -0.47
C LEU A 402 10.36 -15.81 -0.23
N PRO A 403 9.78 -16.66 0.65
CA PRO A 403 8.35 -16.65 0.90
C PRO A 403 7.84 -15.28 1.41
N GLN A 404 8.64 -14.61 2.24
CA GLN A 404 8.29 -13.29 2.78
C GLN A 404 8.26 -12.22 1.69
N VAL A 405 9.28 -12.17 0.84
CA VAL A 405 9.35 -11.20 -0.26
C VAL A 405 8.20 -11.43 -1.24
N LEU A 406 7.86 -12.69 -1.54
CA LEU A 406 6.75 -13.04 -2.42
C LEU A 406 5.38 -12.66 -1.82
N SER A 407 5.21 -12.75 -0.50
CA SER A 407 3.94 -12.39 0.16
C SER A 407 3.63 -10.88 0.14
N VAL A 408 4.63 -10.04 -0.10
CA VAL A 408 4.53 -8.57 -0.06
C VAL A 408 4.46 -7.95 -1.46
N GLN A 409 4.62 -8.74 -2.53
CA GLN A 409 4.53 -8.22 -3.90
C GLN A 409 3.11 -7.73 -4.22
N PRO A 410 2.95 -6.62 -4.98
CA PRO A 410 1.65 -6.18 -5.46
C PRO A 410 0.97 -7.26 -6.30
N ALA A 411 -0.36 -7.33 -6.22
CA ALA A 411 -1.16 -8.16 -7.13
C ALA A 411 -0.93 -7.69 -8.59
N PRO A 412 -0.86 -8.62 -9.58
CA PRO A 412 -0.59 -8.30 -10.98
C PRO A 412 -1.57 -7.31 -11.63
N THR A 413 -2.73 -7.08 -11.00
CA THR A 413 -3.85 -6.29 -11.51
C THR A 413 -3.88 -4.84 -11.01
N ALA A 414 -3.01 -4.43 -10.08
CA ALA A 414 -2.93 -3.04 -9.64
C ALA A 414 -2.33 -2.16 -10.76
N GLY A 415 -3.07 -1.15 -11.22
CA GLY A 415 -2.65 -0.17 -12.24
C GLY A 415 -1.39 0.65 -11.87
N PRO A 416 -0.85 1.45 -12.81
CA PRO A 416 0.59 1.57 -13.13
C PRO A 416 1.40 2.38 -12.09
N GLN A 417 2.73 2.22 -11.91
CA GLN A 417 3.83 1.98 -12.87
C GLN A 417 4.99 1.16 -12.25
N PRO A 418 5.64 0.24 -13.00
CA PRO A 418 7.00 -0.18 -12.68
C PRO A 418 7.93 1.03 -12.88
N TYR A 419 8.32 1.69 -11.79
CA TYR A 419 9.39 2.68 -11.87
C TYR A 419 10.69 1.99 -12.32
N PRO A 420 11.53 2.67 -13.12
CA PRO A 420 12.76 2.06 -13.59
C PRO A 420 13.64 1.76 -12.37
N ALA A 421 14.01 0.48 -12.20
CA ALA A 421 14.88 0.08 -11.10
C ALA A 421 16.19 0.89 -11.07
N PHE A 422 16.67 1.31 -12.25
CA PHE A 422 17.76 2.26 -12.42
C PHE A 422 17.23 3.69 -12.65
N HIS A 423 17.59 4.60 -11.75
CA HIS A 423 17.22 6.01 -11.82
C HIS A 423 18.33 6.87 -11.20
N TRP A 424 19.21 7.41 -12.05
CA TRP A 424 20.27 8.30 -11.60
C TRP A 424 19.68 9.63 -11.09
N GLY A 425 20.00 9.98 -9.84
CA GLY A 425 19.55 11.22 -9.20
C GLY A 425 18.15 11.17 -8.61
N TYR A 426 17.62 9.98 -8.35
CA TYR A 426 16.28 9.84 -7.77
C TYR A 426 16.05 10.65 -6.48
N ILE A 427 17.11 10.86 -5.69
CA ILE A 427 17.06 11.60 -4.42
C ILE A 427 17.46 13.09 -4.51
N LEU A 428 18.05 13.53 -5.63
CA LEU A 428 18.59 14.89 -5.80
C LEU A 428 18.29 15.39 -7.22
N ASP A 429 17.61 16.53 -7.34
CA ASP A 429 17.37 17.15 -8.64
C ASP A 429 18.71 17.66 -9.24
N ASP A 430 18.84 17.62 -10.57
CA ASP A 430 20.08 17.92 -11.31
C ASP A 430 21.34 17.20 -10.78
N PRO A 431 21.35 15.85 -10.82
CA PRO A 431 22.35 14.99 -10.18
C PRO A 431 23.69 14.95 -10.94
N THR A 432 24.36 16.08 -11.20
CA THR A 432 25.74 16.00 -11.71
C THR A 432 26.65 15.39 -10.64
N PRO A 433 27.73 14.66 -10.99
CA PRO A 433 28.68 14.15 -10.00
C PRO A 433 29.23 15.24 -9.07
N ALA A 434 29.35 16.47 -9.57
CA ALA A 434 29.73 17.64 -8.79
C ALA A 434 28.64 18.04 -7.78
N ASN A 435 27.37 18.10 -8.20
CA ASN A 435 26.24 18.42 -7.32
C ASN A 435 26.04 17.36 -6.25
N VAL A 436 26.16 16.07 -6.62
CA VAL A 436 26.10 14.96 -5.66
C VAL A 436 27.23 15.07 -4.64
N ALA A 437 28.46 15.33 -5.09
CA ALA A 437 29.61 15.51 -4.18
C ALA A 437 29.46 16.75 -3.28
N ALA A 438 28.95 17.86 -3.82
CA ALA A 438 28.69 19.09 -3.07
C ALA A 438 27.60 18.87 -2.02
N TYR A 439 26.50 18.22 -2.38
CA TYR A 439 25.42 17.86 -1.47
C TYR A 439 25.91 16.95 -0.34
N LEU A 440 26.60 15.84 -0.67
CA LEU A 440 27.17 14.94 0.33
C LEU A 440 28.19 15.65 1.24
N GLY A 441 29.03 16.51 0.67
CA GLY A 441 29.99 17.31 1.41
C GLY A 441 29.33 18.35 2.32
N PHE A 442 28.17 18.88 1.95
CA PHE A 442 27.42 19.84 2.74
C PHE A 442 26.63 19.18 3.86
N ILE A 443 25.88 18.11 3.56
CA ILE A 443 24.94 17.49 4.50
C ILE A 443 25.64 16.64 5.56
N PHE A 444 26.78 16.04 5.22
CA PHE A 444 27.62 15.32 6.19
C PHE A 444 28.84 16.13 6.64
N GLY A 445 29.05 17.31 6.04
CA GLY A 445 30.02 18.31 6.44
C GLY A 445 31.44 17.77 6.64
N PRO A 446 32.13 18.16 7.73
CA PRO A 446 33.51 17.76 8.00
C PRO A 446 33.74 16.24 8.06
N LYS A 447 32.69 15.43 8.26
CA LYS A 447 32.83 13.97 8.38
C LYS A 447 33.37 13.34 7.11
N VAL A 448 32.96 13.84 5.94
CA VAL A 448 33.43 13.32 4.64
C VAL A 448 34.93 13.53 4.49
N LEU A 449 35.41 14.73 4.81
CA LEU A 449 36.83 15.08 4.77
C LEU A 449 37.65 14.31 5.82
N LEU A 450 37.12 14.19 7.05
CA LEU A 450 37.74 13.44 8.13
C LEU A 450 37.85 11.95 7.80
N ALA A 451 36.81 11.37 7.21
CA ALA A 451 36.82 9.99 6.76
C ALA A 451 37.88 9.78 5.67
N ALA A 452 37.89 10.63 4.63
CA ALA A 452 38.90 10.60 3.57
C ALA A 452 40.33 10.72 4.12
N PHE A 453 40.56 11.65 5.06
CA PHE A 453 41.86 11.81 5.73
C PHE A 453 42.24 10.58 6.58
N GLY A 454 41.27 10.01 7.32
CA GLY A 454 41.47 8.79 8.10
C GLY A 454 41.93 7.62 7.22
N LEU A 455 41.44 7.54 5.99
CA LEU A 455 41.74 6.49 5.03
C LEU A 455 43.07 6.64 4.30
N PHE A 456 43.59 7.86 4.19
CA PHE A 456 44.82 8.14 3.45
C PHE A 456 46.01 7.34 4.02
N GLY A 457 46.55 6.40 3.23
CA GLY A 457 47.62 5.49 3.67
C GLY A 457 47.19 4.45 4.72
N GLY A 458 45.89 4.16 4.82
CA GLY A 458 45.34 3.10 5.68
C GLY A 458 45.61 1.68 5.17
N SER A 459 45.35 0.66 5.99
CA SER A 459 45.54 -0.72 5.58
C SER A 459 44.56 -1.14 4.47
N TRP A 460 45.02 -2.04 3.60
CA TRP A 460 44.25 -2.62 2.49
C TRP A 460 42.87 -3.15 2.93
N ARG A 461 42.77 -3.72 4.14
CA ARG A 461 41.50 -4.20 4.70
C ARG A 461 40.50 -3.07 4.97
N ARG A 462 40.97 -1.95 5.53
CA ARG A 462 40.11 -0.81 5.88
C ARG A 462 39.57 -0.15 4.61
N GLN A 463 40.40 -0.07 3.56
CA GLN A 463 39.99 0.43 2.25
C GLN A 463 38.89 -0.43 1.62
N ARG A 464 38.95 -1.77 1.74
CA ARG A 464 37.89 -2.68 1.26
C ARG A 464 36.57 -2.56 2.02
N VAL A 465 36.63 -2.42 3.35
CA VAL A 465 35.42 -2.20 4.17
C VAL A 465 34.76 -0.88 3.78
N LEU A 466 35.55 0.18 3.60
CA LEU A 466 35.03 1.44 3.10
C LEU A 466 34.41 1.29 1.71
N LEU A 467 35.09 0.63 0.77
CA LEU A 467 34.57 0.45 -0.60
C LEU A 467 33.17 -0.18 -0.60
N ALA A 468 32.97 -1.21 0.24
CA ALA A 468 31.67 -1.84 0.42
C ALA A 468 30.61 -0.85 0.95
N LEU A 469 30.98 -0.01 1.91
CA LEU A 469 30.10 1.01 2.47
C LEU A 469 29.80 2.14 1.46
N THR A 470 30.80 2.64 0.74
CA THR A 470 30.59 3.68 -0.30
C THR A 470 29.75 3.19 -1.46
N GLY A 471 29.71 1.87 -1.71
CA GLY A 471 28.77 1.26 -2.65
C GLY A 471 27.31 1.50 -2.28
N LEU A 472 26.98 1.68 -0.99
CA LEU A 472 25.62 2.04 -0.55
C LEU A 472 25.21 3.45 -1.01
N VAL A 473 26.17 4.38 -1.09
CA VAL A 473 25.92 5.72 -1.67
C VAL A 473 25.59 5.58 -3.15
N ALA A 474 26.36 4.76 -3.88
CA ALA A 474 26.08 4.52 -5.30
C ALA A 474 24.67 3.93 -5.49
N VAL A 475 24.27 2.93 -4.69
CA VAL A 475 22.91 2.38 -4.73
C VAL A 475 21.85 3.44 -4.45
N ALA A 476 22.04 4.30 -3.45
CA ALA A 476 21.08 5.34 -3.09
C ALA A 476 20.81 6.34 -4.22
N PHE A 477 21.81 6.64 -5.06
CA PHE A 477 21.68 7.57 -6.18
C PHE A 477 21.40 6.90 -7.54
N LEU A 478 21.70 5.60 -7.70
CA LEU A 478 21.54 4.88 -8.98
C LEU A 478 20.22 4.12 -9.07
N LEU A 479 19.61 3.72 -7.95
CA LEU A 479 18.44 2.85 -7.94
C LEU A 479 17.22 3.53 -7.32
N GLN A 480 16.07 3.39 -7.97
CA GLN A 480 14.77 3.73 -7.41
C GLN A 480 14.15 2.47 -6.81
N LEU A 481 14.14 2.39 -5.47
CA LEU A 481 13.67 1.20 -4.74
C LEU A 481 12.19 1.31 -4.31
N SER A 482 11.66 2.52 -4.26
CA SER A 482 10.27 2.84 -3.91
C SER A 482 9.81 4.07 -4.69
N VAL A 483 8.51 4.37 -4.62
CA VAL A 483 7.95 5.62 -5.17
C VAL A 483 8.42 6.84 -4.38
N GLU A 484 8.71 6.67 -3.09
CA GLU A 484 9.28 7.66 -2.18
C GLU A 484 10.81 7.54 -2.04
N THR A 485 11.50 8.66 -1.86
CA THR A 485 12.97 8.70 -1.72
C THR A 485 13.48 8.06 -0.43
N LEU A 486 12.59 7.86 0.56
CA LEU A 486 12.85 7.13 1.80
C LEU A 486 13.56 5.79 1.62
N GLY A 487 13.15 5.00 0.63
CA GLY A 487 13.75 3.69 0.38
C GLY A 487 15.26 3.81 0.12
N SER A 488 15.64 4.79 -0.70
CA SER A 488 17.03 5.10 -1.01
C SER A 488 17.75 5.79 0.16
N HIS A 489 17.07 6.64 0.94
CA HIS A 489 17.66 7.27 2.13
C HIS A 489 18.12 6.28 3.19
N LYS A 490 17.48 5.11 3.32
CA LYS A 490 17.89 4.06 4.26
C LYS A 490 19.31 3.55 3.96
N PHE A 491 19.75 3.58 2.70
CA PHE A 491 21.12 3.22 2.32
C PHE A 491 22.13 4.28 2.77
N LEU A 492 21.80 5.56 2.66
CA LEU A 492 22.63 6.65 3.17
C LEU A 492 22.74 6.61 4.70
N ASN A 493 21.64 6.33 5.41
CA ASN A 493 21.65 6.15 6.86
C ASN A 493 22.52 4.96 7.30
N ALA A 494 22.46 3.84 6.58
CA ALA A 494 23.34 2.68 6.85
C ALA A 494 24.81 3.01 6.57
N TRP A 495 25.10 3.72 5.48
CA TRP A 495 26.45 4.18 5.14
C TRP A 495 27.02 5.15 6.19
N LEU A 496 26.19 6.06 6.70
CA LEU A 496 26.59 7.08 7.67
C LEU A 496 27.13 6.47 8.97
N LEU A 497 26.62 5.31 9.41
CA LEU A 497 27.20 4.58 10.56
C LEU A 497 28.67 4.23 10.31
N GLY A 498 28.99 3.79 9.10
CA GLY A 498 30.35 3.55 8.66
C GLY A 498 31.17 4.85 8.56
N LEU A 499 30.62 5.88 7.90
CA LEU A 499 31.26 7.19 7.76
C LEU A 499 31.68 7.75 9.12
N ASN A 500 30.80 7.67 10.12
CA ASN A 500 31.06 8.15 11.48
C ASN A 500 32.28 7.45 12.12
N LEU A 501 32.44 6.13 11.91
CA LEU A 501 33.62 5.40 12.41
C LEU A 501 34.92 5.88 11.73
N PHE A 502 34.89 6.12 10.41
CA PHE A 502 36.05 6.63 9.69
C PHE A 502 36.37 8.08 10.03
N ALA A 503 35.35 8.93 10.23
CA ALA A 503 35.52 10.30 10.68
C ALA A 503 36.16 10.35 12.08
N ALA A 504 35.68 9.51 13.02
CA ALA A 504 36.29 9.37 14.34
C ALA A 504 37.75 8.90 14.27
N TYR A 505 38.08 8.02 13.33
CA TYR A 505 39.47 7.62 13.08
C TYR A 505 40.32 8.77 12.54
N GLY A 506 39.78 9.58 11.62
CA GLY A 506 40.42 10.81 11.12
C GLY A 506 40.76 11.79 12.24
N LEU A 507 39.80 12.05 13.14
CA LEU A 507 40.02 12.87 14.35
C LEU A 507 41.12 12.28 15.24
N ALA A 508 41.07 10.96 15.49
CA ALA A 508 42.10 10.30 16.30
C ALA A 508 43.49 10.39 15.67
N ARG A 509 43.58 10.37 14.33
CA ARG A 509 44.84 10.52 13.60
C ARG A 509 45.40 11.93 13.69
N LEU A 510 44.55 12.96 13.53
CA LEU A 510 44.95 14.36 13.75
C LEU A 510 45.44 14.58 15.18
N TRP A 511 44.72 14.02 16.16
CA TRP A 511 45.08 14.14 17.58
C TRP A 511 46.45 13.54 17.92
N ARG A 512 46.84 12.49 17.19
CA ARG A 512 48.09 11.73 17.33
C ARG A 512 49.20 12.20 16.37
N ALA A 513 49.03 13.32 15.68
CA ALA A 513 50.01 13.82 14.73
C ALA A 513 51.41 13.98 15.35
N ARG A 514 52.44 13.88 14.49
CA ARG A 514 53.87 13.94 14.87
C ARG A 514 54.20 15.28 15.54
N ARG A 515 55.24 15.31 16.38
CA ARG A 515 55.62 16.48 17.22
C ARG A 515 55.62 17.81 16.47
N VAL A 516 56.14 17.85 15.23
CA VAL A 516 56.29 19.06 14.41
C VAL A 516 54.95 19.72 14.06
N VAL A 517 53.89 18.94 13.84
CA VAL A 517 52.55 19.44 13.46
C VAL A 517 51.49 19.15 14.52
N ARG A 518 51.91 18.80 15.74
CA ARG A 518 50.99 18.30 16.80
C ARG A 518 49.97 19.36 17.22
N ILE A 519 50.42 20.59 17.51
CA ILE A 519 49.55 21.68 17.96
C ILE A 519 48.56 22.06 16.84
N PRO A 520 49.00 22.40 15.61
CA PRO A 520 48.07 22.78 14.56
C PRO A 520 47.09 21.65 14.21
N ALA A 521 47.54 20.38 14.15
CA ALA A 521 46.65 19.25 13.89
C ALA A 521 45.58 19.06 14.98
N ARG A 522 45.91 19.31 16.25
CA ARG A 522 44.94 19.25 17.35
C ARG A 522 43.94 20.40 17.31
N LEU A 523 44.38 21.60 16.97
CA LEU A 523 43.47 22.74 16.78
C LEU A 523 42.50 22.48 15.63
N VAL A 524 42.99 21.94 14.51
CA VAL A 524 42.12 21.50 13.40
C VAL A 524 41.15 20.41 13.85
N ALA A 525 41.61 19.39 14.58
CA ALA A 525 40.73 18.35 15.11
C ALA A 525 39.63 18.91 16.02
N LEU A 526 39.98 19.84 16.92
CA LEU A 526 39.03 20.50 17.81
C LEU A 526 38.04 21.39 17.04
N GLY A 527 38.51 22.15 16.04
CA GLY A 527 37.64 22.97 15.20
C GLY A 527 36.63 22.14 14.41
N LEU A 528 37.10 21.08 13.72
CA LEU A 528 36.21 20.20 12.95
C LEU A 528 35.23 19.44 13.86
N ALA A 529 35.69 18.94 15.01
CA ALA A 529 34.80 18.32 16.00
C ALA A 529 33.79 19.32 16.57
N GLY A 530 34.22 20.56 16.83
CA GLY A 530 33.38 21.64 17.31
C GLY A 530 32.25 21.96 16.35
N VAL A 531 32.54 22.09 15.04
CA VAL A 531 31.52 22.29 13.99
C VAL A 531 30.48 21.16 13.99
N ILE A 532 30.93 19.90 14.06
CA ILE A 532 30.02 18.75 14.10
C ILE A 532 29.14 18.77 15.35
N VAL A 533 29.74 19.02 16.52
CA VAL A 533 29.03 19.02 17.81
C VAL A 533 28.02 20.16 17.88
N VAL A 534 28.41 21.38 17.48
CA VAL A 534 27.51 22.55 17.48
C VAL A 534 26.31 22.29 16.58
N GLY A 535 26.55 21.86 15.33
CA GLY A 535 25.45 21.50 14.41
C GLY A 535 24.51 20.46 15.02
N GLY A 536 25.06 19.37 15.58
CA GLY A 536 24.21 18.33 16.17
C GLY A 536 23.47 18.75 17.45
N VAL A 537 23.98 19.69 18.24
CA VAL A 537 23.22 20.27 19.38
C VAL A 537 22.05 21.11 18.87
N ILE A 538 22.25 21.87 17.80
CA ILE A 538 21.18 22.61 17.13
C ILE A 538 20.11 21.64 16.60
N ASP A 539 20.53 20.54 15.96
CA ASP A 539 19.65 19.51 15.40
C ASP A 539 18.80 18.75 16.45
N LEU A 540 19.09 18.89 17.75
CA LEU A 540 18.28 18.34 18.84
C LEU A 540 17.11 19.26 19.24
N MET A 541 17.18 20.55 18.91
CA MET A 541 16.12 21.51 19.25
C MET A 541 14.79 21.20 18.55
N PRO A 542 14.76 20.83 17.24
CA PRO A 542 13.53 20.42 16.58
C PRO A 542 12.81 19.27 17.30
N ILE A 543 13.55 18.29 17.83
CA ILE A 543 12.95 17.18 18.61
C ILE A 543 12.36 17.70 19.92
N ARG A 544 13.09 18.58 20.62
CA ARG A 544 12.65 19.15 21.90
C ARG A 544 11.36 19.96 21.74
N ASN A 545 11.27 20.75 20.67
CA ASN A 545 10.18 21.72 20.46
C ASN A 545 9.06 21.19 19.56
N MET A 546 9.14 19.92 19.15
CA MET A 546 8.16 19.32 18.25
C MET A 546 6.78 19.30 18.90
N ARG A 547 5.77 19.73 18.14
CA ARG A 547 4.37 19.67 18.57
C ARG A 547 3.88 18.22 18.55
N THR A 548 2.98 17.88 19.47
CA THR A 548 2.33 16.59 19.55
C THR A 548 0.86 16.68 19.15
N ILE A 549 0.37 15.63 18.51
CA ILE A 549 -1.05 15.37 18.31
C ILE A 549 -1.45 14.33 19.35
N GLU A 550 -2.51 14.61 20.08
CA GLU A 550 -3.03 13.72 21.12
C GLU A 550 -4.29 13.02 20.63
N VAL A 551 -4.37 11.72 20.89
CA VAL A 551 -5.57 10.92 20.66
C VAL A 551 -5.98 10.29 21.98
N ALA A 552 -7.22 10.53 22.39
CA ALA A 552 -7.76 9.98 23.61
C ALA A 552 -8.11 8.49 23.44
N THR A 553 -7.79 7.68 24.45
CA THR A 553 -8.06 6.23 24.48
C THR A 553 -8.77 5.84 25.78
N ASP A 554 -8.06 5.75 26.91
CA ASP A 554 -8.69 5.30 28.16
C ASP A 554 -9.66 6.37 28.67
N GLY A 555 -10.92 5.97 28.90
CA GLY A 555 -11.98 6.89 29.32
C GLY A 555 -12.53 7.78 28.20
N ASP A 556 -12.05 7.63 26.96
CA ASP A 556 -12.69 8.20 25.78
C ASP A 556 -13.96 7.39 25.42
N PRO A 557 -15.15 8.01 25.34
CA PRO A 557 -16.38 7.26 25.13
C PRO A 557 -16.46 6.51 23.80
N LEU A 558 -15.91 7.05 22.71
CA LEU A 558 -15.88 6.35 21.44
C LEU A 558 -14.93 5.15 21.51
N PHE A 559 -13.71 5.35 22.02
CA PHE A 559 -12.74 4.26 22.18
C PHE A 559 -13.29 3.11 23.03
N GLU A 560 -13.86 3.41 24.21
CA GLU A 560 -14.39 2.37 25.10
C GLU A 560 -15.63 1.68 24.52
N TRP A 561 -16.49 2.42 23.81
CA TRP A 561 -17.63 1.80 23.11
C TRP A 561 -17.14 0.84 22.02
N VAL A 562 -16.26 1.29 21.12
CA VAL A 562 -15.70 0.43 20.06
C VAL A 562 -15.05 -0.80 20.68
N LYS A 563 -14.27 -0.61 21.75
CA LYS A 563 -13.52 -1.68 22.41
C LYS A 563 -14.41 -2.73 23.07
N ASN A 564 -15.52 -2.32 23.68
CA ASN A 564 -16.33 -3.19 24.53
C ASN A 564 -17.61 -3.70 23.84
N GLU A 565 -18.15 -2.97 22.87
CA GLU A 565 -19.45 -3.25 22.24
C GLU A 565 -19.34 -3.81 20.82
N THR A 566 -18.13 -3.88 20.23
CA THR A 566 -17.93 -4.43 18.88
C THR A 566 -17.03 -5.65 18.90
N GLU A 567 -17.21 -6.55 17.93
CA GLU A 567 -16.32 -7.69 17.74
C GLU A 567 -14.86 -7.24 17.46
N PRO A 568 -13.84 -7.99 17.94
CA PRO A 568 -12.43 -7.68 17.67
C PRO A 568 -12.04 -7.72 16.20
N THR A 569 -12.83 -8.43 15.38
CA THR A 569 -12.66 -8.53 13.93
C THR A 569 -13.43 -7.45 13.16
N ALA A 570 -14.20 -6.59 13.83
CA ALA A 570 -15.11 -5.67 13.17
C ALA A 570 -14.40 -4.71 12.19
N VAL A 571 -15.08 -4.44 11.08
CA VAL A 571 -14.65 -3.54 10.00
C VAL A 571 -15.63 -2.38 9.88
N PHE A 572 -15.06 -1.18 9.87
CA PHE A 572 -15.81 0.08 9.79
C PHE A 572 -15.65 0.72 8.40
N LEU A 573 -16.72 1.31 7.88
CA LEU A 573 -16.69 2.25 6.77
C LEU A 573 -16.83 3.67 7.34
N THR A 574 -15.80 4.49 7.19
CA THR A 574 -15.71 5.82 7.84
C THR A 574 -15.09 6.84 6.88
N ASP A 575 -14.95 8.10 7.29
CA ASP A 575 -14.03 9.05 6.64
C ASP A 575 -12.59 8.47 6.57
N LEU A 576 -11.76 9.05 5.71
CA LEU A 576 -10.41 8.57 5.36
C LEU A 576 -9.37 8.83 6.48
N HIS A 577 -9.62 8.34 7.69
CA HIS A 577 -8.77 8.61 8.84
C HIS A 577 -7.38 7.96 8.71
N VAL A 578 -6.37 8.64 9.26
CA VAL A 578 -5.00 8.10 9.45
C VAL A 578 -4.87 7.47 10.83
N VAL A 579 -5.37 8.16 11.85
CA VAL A 579 -5.47 7.72 13.25
C VAL A 579 -6.84 8.13 13.75
N ASP A 580 -7.51 7.20 14.40
CA ASP A 580 -8.85 7.36 14.93
C ASP A 580 -9.04 6.44 16.15
N PRO A 581 -9.88 6.80 17.14
CA PRO A 581 -10.21 5.91 18.25
C PRO A 581 -10.66 4.51 17.84
N ILE A 582 -11.32 4.34 16.68
CA ILE A 582 -11.70 3.03 16.12
C ILE A 582 -10.46 2.17 15.84
N LEU A 583 -9.47 2.74 15.15
CA LEU A 583 -8.20 2.07 14.84
C LEU A 583 -7.38 1.79 16.10
N LEU A 584 -7.37 2.73 17.06
CA LEU A 584 -6.65 2.57 18.32
C LEU A 584 -7.31 1.53 19.23
N ALA A 585 -8.63 1.36 19.15
CA ALA A 585 -9.32 0.25 19.80
C ALA A 585 -9.02 -1.10 19.12
N GLY A 586 -8.25 -1.11 18.03
CA GLY A 586 -7.81 -2.32 17.34
C GLY A 586 -8.79 -2.84 16.31
N ARG A 587 -9.77 -2.04 15.88
CA ARG A 587 -10.70 -2.38 14.79
C ARG A 587 -10.10 -1.95 13.45
N ARG A 588 -10.64 -2.47 12.37
CA ARG A 588 -10.17 -2.18 11.01
C ARG A 588 -11.12 -1.21 10.33
N ILE A 589 -10.60 -0.46 9.37
CA ILE A 589 -11.41 0.35 8.47
C ILE A 589 -11.29 -0.20 7.05
N HIS A 590 -12.40 -0.17 6.33
CA HIS A 590 -12.51 -0.71 4.98
C HIS A 590 -11.62 0.06 4.00
N PHE A 591 -11.56 1.39 4.15
CA PHE A 591 -10.76 2.27 3.31
C PHE A 591 -10.32 3.51 4.10
N GLY A 592 -9.10 3.48 4.61
CA GLY A 592 -8.46 4.62 5.27
C GLY A 592 -7.78 5.57 4.29
N TRP A 593 -6.92 6.45 4.80
CA TRP A 593 -6.20 7.41 3.96
C TRP A 593 -5.44 6.73 2.80
N PRO A 594 -5.78 7.02 1.52
CA PRO A 594 -5.39 6.19 0.37
C PRO A 594 -3.88 6.07 0.17
N TYR A 595 -3.12 7.10 0.54
CA TYR A 595 -1.66 7.16 0.35
C TYR A 595 -0.94 5.93 0.94
N TYR A 596 -1.33 5.46 2.13
CA TYR A 596 -0.60 4.36 2.78
C TYR A 596 -0.85 3.02 2.09
N ALA A 597 -2.10 2.73 1.74
CA ALA A 597 -2.45 1.53 0.97
C ALA A 597 -1.85 1.59 -0.44
N TRP A 598 -1.91 2.74 -1.11
CA TRP A 598 -1.30 2.91 -2.42
C TRP A 598 0.22 2.67 -2.39
N SER A 599 0.92 3.24 -1.40
CA SER A 599 2.37 3.08 -1.25
C SER A 599 2.80 1.63 -0.98
N ALA A 600 1.90 0.80 -0.44
CA ALA A 600 2.10 -0.63 -0.20
C ALA A 600 1.62 -1.52 -1.37
N GLY A 601 1.11 -0.93 -2.46
CA GLY A 601 0.73 -1.66 -3.68
C GLY A 601 -0.68 -2.26 -3.65
N TYR A 602 -1.62 -1.67 -2.90
CA TYR A 602 -3.04 -2.03 -2.94
C TYR A 602 -3.77 -1.31 -4.10
N ASP A 603 -4.87 -1.90 -4.60
CA ASP A 603 -5.73 -1.26 -5.61
C ASP A 603 -6.68 -0.25 -4.95
N VAL A 604 -6.13 0.94 -4.69
CA VAL A 604 -6.89 2.03 -4.06
C VAL A 604 -7.92 2.65 -5.00
N TYR A 605 -7.71 2.60 -6.31
CA TYR A 605 -8.58 3.30 -7.27
C TYR A 605 -9.93 2.61 -7.43
N THR A 606 -9.94 1.28 -7.52
CA THR A 606 -11.19 0.50 -7.55
C THR A 606 -11.93 0.62 -6.22
N ARG A 607 -11.20 0.54 -5.10
CA ARG A 607 -11.77 0.67 -3.75
C ARG A 607 -12.36 2.06 -3.49
N GLU A 608 -11.68 3.11 -3.94
CA GLU A 608 -12.16 4.50 -3.82
C GLU A 608 -13.43 4.74 -4.63
N ARG A 609 -13.51 4.19 -5.86
CA ARG A 609 -14.73 4.26 -6.66
C ARG A 609 -15.90 3.59 -5.95
N TRP A 610 -15.68 2.37 -5.46
CA TRP A 610 -16.69 1.62 -4.69
C TRP A 610 -17.12 2.38 -3.43
N TYR A 611 -16.17 2.93 -2.68
CA TYR A 611 -16.41 3.74 -1.48
C TYR A 611 -17.36 4.92 -1.78
N ARG A 612 -17.08 5.67 -2.86
CA ARG A 612 -17.93 6.81 -3.28
C ARG A 612 -19.32 6.37 -3.74
N GLU A 613 -19.41 5.24 -4.45
CA GLU A 613 -20.69 4.68 -4.90
C GLU A 613 -21.57 4.30 -3.72
N VAL A 614 -21.02 3.61 -2.72
CA VAL A 614 -21.78 3.12 -1.55
C VAL A 614 -22.38 4.24 -0.72
N PHE A 615 -21.64 5.32 -0.49
CA PHE A 615 -22.15 6.50 0.22
C PHE A 615 -23.22 7.29 -0.56
N ALA A 616 -23.35 7.05 -1.87
CA ALA A 616 -24.36 7.67 -2.73
C ALA A 616 -25.57 6.76 -3.02
N LEU A 617 -25.54 5.49 -2.60
CA LEU A 617 -26.64 4.55 -2.83
C LEU A 617 -27.89 4.91 -2.04
N ARG A 618 -29.06 4.73 -2.67
CA ARG A 618 -30.37 5.06 -2.09
C ARG A 618 -31.27 3.86 -1.78
N SER A 619 -31.03 2.72 -2.44
CA SER A 619 -31.67 1.46 -2.08
C SER A 619 -31.11 0.91 -0.75
N ALA A 620 -31.91 0.91 0.31
CA ALA A 620 -31.51 0.38 1.63
C ALA A 620 -31.08 -1.09 1.57
N ARG A 621 -31.80 -1.90 0.79
CA ARG A 621 -31.50 -3.33 0.62
C ARG A 621 -30.22 -3.56 -0.17
N ASP A 622 -30.02 -2.87 -1.30
CA ASP A 622 -28.79 -3.02 -2.10
C ASP A 622 -27.57 -2.47 -1.36
N LEU A 623 -27.77 -1.40 -0.59
CA LEU A 623 -26.76 -0.84 0.29
C LEU A 623 -26.32 -1.87 1.33
N ALA A 624 -27.26 -2.42 2.10
CA ALA A 624 -26.95 -3.42 3.12
C ALA A 624 -26.29 -4.68 2.52
N TRP A 625 -26.75 -5.12 1.34
CA TRP A 625 -26.15 -6.25 0.63
C TRP A 625 -24.70 -5.98 0.21
N ARG A 626 -24.41 -4.80 -0.35
CA ARG A 626 -23.04 -4.42 -0.76
C ARG A 626 -22.10 -4.28 0.44
N LEU A 627 -22.57 -3.68 1.53
CA LEU A 627 -21.80 -3.57 2.77
C LEU A 627 -21.47 -4.96 3.33
N THR A 628 -22.46 -5.87 3.36
CA THR A 628 -22.27 -7.27 3.81
C THR A 628 -21.27 -8.02 2.93
N LEU A 629 -21.39 -7.91 1.60
CA LEU A 629 -20.44 -8.54 0.66
C LEU A 629 -19.02 -8.00 0.79
N ALA A 630 -18.88 -6.73 1.18
CA ALA A 630 -17.60 -6.09 1.46
C ALA A 630 -17.04 -6.43 2.86
N GLY A 631 -17.77 -7.20 3.67
CA GLY A 631 -17.40 -7.56 5.03
C GLY A 631 -17.34 -6.37 5.98
N ILE A 632 -18.28 -5.43 5.85
CA ILE A 632 -18.37 -4.21 6.68
C ILE A 632 -19.47 -4.40 7.71
N ASP A 633 -19.13 -4.16 8.98
CA ASP A 633 -20.03 -4.35 10.12
C ASP A 633 -20.68 -3.03 10.58
N TYR A 634 -19.97 -1.92 10.40
CA TYR A 634 -20.42 -0.60 10.87
C TYR A 634 -20.14 0.49 9.84
N VAL A 635 -21.02 1.50 9.75
CA VAL A 635 -20.82 2.69 8.91
C VAL A 635 -20.89 3.93 9.77
N ALA A 636 -19.89 4.80 9.67
CA ALA A 636 -19.70 5.97 10.51
C ALA A 636 -19.77 7.27 9.68
N PHE A 637 -20.59 8.21 10.14
CA PHE A 637 -20.79 9.53 9.54
C PHE A 637 -20.32 10.62 10.51
N ASP A 638 -19.30 11.38 10.11
CA ASP A 638 -18.84 12.58 10.81
C ASP A 638 -18.97 13.83 9.90
N ASP A 639 -18.76 15.03 10.44
CA ASP A 639 -18.87 16.27 9.67
C ASP A 639 -17.81 16.39 8.58
N LYS A 640 -16.69 15.66 8.68
CA LYS A 640 -15.70 15.64 7.60
C LYS A 640 -16.28 14.89 6.40
N LEU A 641 -16.89 13.73 6.61
CA LEU A 641 -17.58 13.00 5.55
C LEU A 641 -18.74 13.82 4.97
N ARG A 642 -19.53 14.50 5.80
CA ARG A 642 -20.66 15.35 5.37
C ARG A 642 -20.22 16.60 4.61
N GLY A 643 -19.10 17.21 5.01
CA GLY A 643 -18.58 18.46 4.45
C GLY A 643 -17.58 18.27 3.30
N ASN A 644 -17.05 17.07 3.10
CA ASN A 644 -16.07 16.79 2.07
C ASN A 644 -16.79 16.49 0.74
N GLY A 645 -16.46 17.24 -0.32
CA GLY A 645 -16.99 17.04 -1.68
C GLY A 645 -16.56 15.73 -2.37
N PHE A 646 -16.06 14.76 -1.61
CA PHE A 646 -15.57 13.46 -2.09
C PHE A 646 -16.71 12.56 -2.58
N ALA A 647 -17.87 12.62 -1.90
CA ALA A 647 -19.11 11.99 -2.32
C ALA A 647 -20.11 13.09 -2.71
N PRO A 648 -20.23 13.45 -4.01
CA PRO A 648 -21.01 14.61 -4.45
C PRO A 648 -22.52 14.53 -4.15
N ARG A 649 -23.02 13.38 -3.69
CA ARG A 649 -24.41 13.14 -3.28
C ARG A 649 -24.47 12.15 -2.11
N LEU A 650 -23.92 12.52 -0.95
CA LEU A 650 -24.04 11.71 0.28
C LEU A 650 -25.52 11.45 0.59
N ASN A 651 -25.85 10.22 0.97
CA ASN A 651 -27.22 9.82 1.28
C ASN A 651 -27.36 9.23 2.69
N GLU A 652 -27.08 10.04 3.71
CA GLU A 652 -27.19 9.60 5.12
C GLU A 652 -28.64 9.31 5.53
N GLU A 653 -29.63 9.92 4.88
CA GLU A 653 -31.07 9.74 5.16
C GLU A 653 -31.50 8.27 5.10
N VAL A 654 -30.94 7.48 4.17
CA VAL A 654 -31.27 6.05 4.04
C VAL A 654 -30.70 5.23 5.19
N TYR A 655 -29.51 5.59 5.69
CA TYR A 655 -28.93 4.95 6.87
C TYR A 655 -29.77 5.29 8.11
N GLN A 656 -30.15 6.55 8.29
CA GLN A 656 -31.01 6.99 9.39
C GLN A 656 -32.37 6.29 9.39
N ALA A 657 -32.96 6.07 8.22
CA ALA A 657 -34.28 5.45 8.09
C ALA A 657 -34.25 3.92 8.24
N SER A 658 -33.14 3.26 7.87
CA SER A 658 -33.11 1.81 7.65
C SER A 658 -32.11 1.04 8.51
N PHE A 659 -31.15 1.71 9.14
CA PHE A 659 -30.06 1.08 9.91
C PHE A 659 -30.15 1.54 11.37
N GLU A 660 -29.77 0.66 12.29
CA GLU A 660 -29.79 0.96 13.73
C GLU A 660 -28.60 1.87 14.10
N PRO A 661 -28.82 3.08 14.65
CA PRO A 661 -27.75 3.88 15.22
C PRO A 661 -27.30 3.25 16.55
N VAL A 662 -26.01 2.93 16.64
CA VAL A 662 -25.42 2.23 17.80
C VAL A 662 -24.45 3.11 18.59
N PHE A 663 -24.03 4.25 18.02
CA PHE A 663 -23.29 5.28 18.72
C PHE A 663 -23.63 6.66 18.13
N GLU A 664 -23.86 7.63 19.01
CA GLU A 664 -24.11 9.02 18.65
C GLU A 664 -23.25 9.94 19.52
N ASP A 665 -22.72 11.01 18.93
CA ASP A 665 -21.94 12.04 19.61
C ASP A 665 -22.74 13.35 19.78
N PRO A 666 -23.68 13.41 20.74
CA PRO A 666 -24.55 14.57 20.94
C PRO A 666 -23.80 15.83 21.40
N GLN A 667 -22.52 15.69 21.76
CA GLN A 667 -21.68 16.78 22.26
C GLN A 667 -20.72 17.33 21.18
N GLY A 668 -20.71 16.74 19.99
CA GLY A 668 -19.85 17.17 18.87
C GLY A 668 -18.34 17.00 19.12
N ARG A 669 -17.94 16.09 20.01
CA ARG A 669 -16.54 15.79 20.34
C ARG A 669 -15.76 15.14 19.19
N TYR A 670 -16.46 14.40 18.33
CA TYR A 670 -15.94 13.64 17.19
C TYR A 670 -16.55 14.15 15.89
N ALA A 671 -16.78 15.46 15.79
CA ALA A 671 -17.39 16.09 14.61
C ALA A 671 -18.79 15.51 14.32
N ASN A 672 -19.67 15.49 15.34
CA ASN A 672 -21.05 15.01 15.26
C ASN A 672 -21.15 13.58 14.68
N LEU A 673 -20.29 12.69 15.17
CA LEU A 673 -20.20 11.31 14.73
C LEU A 673 -21.48 10.53 15.05
N THR A 674 -21.98 9.80 14.05
CA THR A 674 -23.01 8.76 14.21
C THR A 674 -22.52 7.46 13.58
N ILE A 675 -22.66 6.34 14.29
CA ILE A 675 -22.29 5.00 13.82
C ILE A 675 -23.54 4.15 13.71
N TYR A 676 -23.74 3.56 12.54
CA TYR A 676 -24.83 2.64 12.24
C TYR A 676 -24.30 1.20 12.16
N ARG A 677 -25.07 0.25 12.70
CA ARG A 677 -24.82 -1.19 12.50
C ARG A 677 -25.32 -1.60 11.12
N VAL A 678 -24.53 -2.39 10.39
CA VAL A 678 -24.99 -3.01 9.14
C VAL A 678 -25.95 -4.16 9.48
N PRO A 679 -27.16 -4.21 8.88
CA PRO A 679 -28.13 -5.27 9.16
C PRO A 679 -27.64 -6.65 8.73
N ASP A 680 -27.96 -7.68 9.52
CA ASP A 680 -27.62 -9.06 9.20
C ASP A 680 -28.41 -9.59 8.00
N ALA A 681 -27.95 -10.67 7.37
CA ALA A 681 -28.60 -11.28 6.19
C ALA A 681 -30.10 -11.56 6.38
N ALA A 682 -30.54 -11.90 7.60
CA ALA A 682 -31.96 -12.11 7.91
C ALA A 682 -32.76 -10.81 8.01
N GLU A 683 -32.14 -9.72 8.46
CA GLU A 683 -32.73 -8.39 8.60
C GLU A 683 -32.84 -7.70 7.22
N ILE A 684 -31.86 -7.91 6.34
CA ILE A 684 -31.82 -7.35 4.98
C ILE A 684 -33.06 -7.69 4.17
N VAL A 685 -33.63 -8.90 4.35
CA VAL A 685 -34.85 -9.34 3.64
C VAL A 685 -36.06 -8.47 3.99
N ASN A 686 -36.08 -7.89 5.20
CA ASN A 686 -37.17 -7.06 5.69
C ASN A 686 -36.96 -5.56 5.44
N LEU A 687 -35.78 -5.17 4.93
CA LEU A 687 -35.55 -3.80 4.50
C LEU A 687 -36.47 -3.47 3.31
N PRO A 688 -37.01 -2.24 3.26
CA PRO A 688 -37.88 -1.81 2.17
C PRO A 688 -37.17 -2.04 0.83
N ASP A 689 -37.90 -2.65 -0.11
CA ASP A 689 -37.48 -2.64 -1.51
C ASP A 689 -37.48 -1.19 -2.01
N ALA A 690 -36.51 -0.85 -2.85
CA ALA A 690 -36.39 0.51 -3.38
C ALA A 690 -37.72 0.90 -4.06
N PRO A 691 -38.32 2.06 -3.73
CA PRO A 691 -39.35 2.63 -4.58
C PRO A 691 -38.78 2.85 -5.99
N ALA A 692 -39.64 2.86 -7.02
CA ALA A 692 -39.21 3.21 -8.37
C ALA A 692 -38.50 4.58 -8.34
N GLU A 693 -37.25 4.65 -8.78
CA GLU A 693 -36.46 5.88 -8.72
C GLU A 693 -36.48 6.59 -10.08
N ASP A 694 -36.72 7.91 -10.05
CA ASP A 694 -36.36 8.80 -11.15
C ASP A 694 -34.83 8.87 -11.23
N MET A 695 -34.26 8.13 -12.17
CA MET A 695 -32.82 8.18 -12.45
C MET A 695 -32.41 9.54 -12.99
N TYR A 696 -33.32 10.20 -13.73
CA TYR A 696 -33.07 11.50 -14.32
C TYR A 696 -34.36 12.25 -14.66
N ALA A 697 -34.45 13.53 -14.28
CA ALA A 697 -35.51 14.44 -14.69
C ALA A 697 -34.91 15.66 -15.41
N GLY A 698 -35.05 15.70 -16.75
CA GLY A 698 -34.47 16.75 -17.58
C GLY A 698 -35.44 17.91 -17.87
N GLY A 699 -36.73 17.59 -18.00
CA GLY A 699 -37.75 18.53 -18.45
C GLY A 699 -37.64 18.87 -19.95
N PRO A 700 -38.66 19.53 -20.53
CA PRO A 700 -38.67 19.88 -21.95
C PRO A 700 -37.68 21.00 -22.28
N GLY A 701 -36.98 20.89 -23.41
CA GLY A 701 -36.12 21.96 -23.97
C GLY A 701 -34.93 21.46 -24.81
N GLY A 702 -34.18 22.41 -25.39
CA GLY A 702 -32.99 22.14 -26.22
C GLY A 702 -31.64 22.20 -25.48
N GLU A 703 -31.63 22.66 -24.24
CA GLU A 703 -30.40 22.79 -23.43
C GLU A 703 -29.82 21.41 -23.06
N PRO A 704 -28.50 21.29 -22.80
CA PRO A 704 -27.91 20.06 -22.29
C PRO A 704 -28.65 19.55 -21.04
N GLY A 705 -29.03 18.29 -21.05
CA GLY A 705 -29.84 17.66 -20.01
C GLY A 705 -31.36 17.82 -20.19
N ARG A 706 -31.85 18.63 -21.13
CA ARG A 706 -33.28 18.68 -21.46
C ARG A 706 -33.59 17.85 -22.69
N PHE A 707 -34.84 17.41 -22.82
CA PHE A 707 -35.27 16.58 -23.95
C PHE A 707 -36.33 17.26 -24.81
N SER A 708 -36.37 16.88 -26.08
CA SER A 708 -37.40 17.22 -27.05
C SER A 708 -37.78 15.94 -27.80
N ALA A 709 -38.97 15.38 -27.49
CA ALA A 709 -39.47 14.15 -28.08
C ALA A 709 -38.44 12.99 -28.11
N PRO A 710 -37.85 12.59 -26.95
CA PRO A 710 -36.81 11.58 -26.94
C PRO A 710 -37.38 10.20 -27.32
N GLY A 711 -36.64 9.44 -28.15
CA GLY A 711 -37.17 8.24 -28.83
C GLY A 711 -36.54 6.91 -28.42
N GLY A 712 -35.22 6.88 -28.19
CA GLY A 712 -34.48 5.63 -27.93
C GLY A 712 -33.64 5.68 -26.66
N LEU A 713 -33.44 4.52 -26.04
CA LEU A 713 -32.69 4.36 -24.79
C LEU A 713 -31.79 3.12 -24.86
N ALA A 714 -30.51 3.29 -24.53
CA ALA A 714 -29.57 2.18 -24.34
C ALA A 714 -28.80 2.30 -23.03
N VAL A 715 -28.39 1.15 -22.48
CA VAL A 715 -27.59 1.06 -21.25
C VAL A 715 -26.36 0.19 -21.47
N ASP A 716 -25.20 0.66 -21.02
CA ASP A 716 -23.97 -0.11 -21.11
C ASP A 716 -23.69 -0.96 -19.86
N ARG A 717 -22.54 -1.68 -19.87
CA ARG A 717 -22.12 -2.53 -18.75
C ARG A 717 -21.82 -1.75 -17.46
N ALA A 718 -21.34 -0.51 -17.58
CA ALA A 718 -21.10 0.39 -16.45
C ALA A 718 -22.41 1.01 -15.91
N GLY A 719 -23.52 0.86 -16.64
CA GLY A 719 -24.80 1.50 -16.33
C GLY A 719 -24.92 2.93 -16.83
N ARG A 720 -24.06 3.41 -17.74
CA ARG A 720 -24.25 4.69 -18.42
C ARG A 720 -25.43 4.56 -19.38
N LEU A 721 -26.24 5.62 -19.45
CA LEU A 721 -27.45 5.68 -20.26
C LEU A 721 -27.22 6.55 -21.49
N TYR A 722 -27.74 6.13 -22.63
CA TYR A 722 -27.66 6.84 -23.90
C TYR A 722 -29.07 7.07 -24.39
N VAL A 723 -29.45 8.34 -24.56
CA VAL A 723 -30.80 8.74 -24.96
C VAL A 723 -30.75 9.46 -26.29
N ALA A 724 -31.48 8.95 -27.28
CA ALA A 724 -31.70 9.68 -28.52
C ALA A 724 -32.74 10.78 -28.28
N ASP A 725 -32.27 12.01 -28.35
CA ASP A 725 -33.05 13.22 -28.14
C ASP A 725 -33.54 13.71 -29.50
N THR A 726 -34.51 12.99 -30.07
CA THR A 726 -34.89 13.03 -31.49
C THR A 726 -35.22 14.42 -31.98
N GLY A 727 -35.97 15.22 -31.21
CA GLY A 727 -36.35 16.58 -31.58
C GLY A 727 -35.25 17.63 -31.43
N ASN A 728 -34.08 17.25 -30.91
CA ASN A 728 -32.89 18.10 -30.78
C ASN A 728 -31.70 17.57 -31.62
N ASP A 729 -31.91 16.56 -32.46
CA ASP A 729 -30.92 15.98 -33.37
C ASP A 729 -29.59 15.59 -32.71
N ARG A 730 -29.67 14.96 -31.53
CA ARG A 730 -28.49 14.54 -30.75
C ARG A 730 -28.75 13.27 -29.94
N VAL A 731 -27.67 12.66 -29.45
CA VAL A 731 -27.72 11.65 -28.38
C VAL A 731 -27.10 12.21 -27.11
N GLN A 732 -27.77 12.05 -25.97
CA GLN A 732 -27.25 12.48 -24.67
C GLN A 732 -26.79 11.28 -23.84
N ARG A 733 -25.61 11.40 -23.23
CA ARG A 733 -25.00 10.36 -22.39
C ARG A 733 -25.09 10.75 -20.92
N PHE A 734 -25.59 9.84 -20.08
CA PHE A 734 -25.72 10.02 -18.63
C PHE A 734 -24.95 8.94 -17.86
N SER A 735 -24.54 9.25 -16.63
CA SER A 735 -23.99 8.26 -15.70
C SER A 735 -25.09 7.33 -15.18
N SER A 736 -24.68 6.24 -14.55
CA SER A 736 -25.56 5.36 -13.76
C SER A 736 -26.23 6.03 -12.56
N SER A 737 -25.93 7.31 -12.31
CA SER A 737 -26.51 8.15 -11.26
C SER A 737 -27.27 9.36 -11.82
N GLY A 738 -27.52 9.37 -13.14
CA GLY A 738 -28.29 10.41 -13.82
C GLY A 738 -27.53 11.70 -14.12
N ASN A 739 -26.21 11.74 -13.99
CA ASN A 739 -25.45 12.96 -14.33
C ASN A 739 -25.19 13.01 -15.83
N LEU A 740 -25.44 14.15 -16.47
CA LEU A 740 -25.06 14.35 -17.87
C LEU A 740 -23.53 14.28 -18.01
N LEU A 741 -23.07 13.35 -18.84
CA LEU A 741 -21.64 13.14 -19.15
C LEU A 741 -21.23 13.80 -20.47
N GLY A 742 -22.19 14.12 -21.34
CA GLY A 742 -21.96 14.81 -22.60
C GLY A 742 -23.03 14.53 -23.65
N THR A 743 -22.87 15.17 -24.80
CA THR A 743 -23.71 15.03 -26.00
C THR A 743 -22.89 14.42 -27.13
N ILE A 744 -23.54 13.61 -27.96
CA ILE A 744 -22.96 12.95 -29.13
C ILE A 744 -23.78 13.37 -30.35
N GLY A 745 -23.07 13.79 -31.39
CA GLY A 745 -23.66 14.35 -32.60
C GLY A 745 -24.18 15.78 -32.45
N GLU A 746 -24.41 16.41 -33.59
CA GLU A 746 -24.99 17.74 -33.75
C GLU A 746 -25.95 17.74 -34.96
N PRO A 747 -26.92 18.67 -35.04
CA PRO A 747 -27.85 18.71 -36.16
C PRO A 747 -27.15 18.85 -37.52
N GLY A 748 -27.46 17.97 -38.48
CA GLY A 748 -26.95 18.05 -39.85
C GLY A 748 -26.90 16.72 -40.59
N THR A 749 -26.29 16.74 -41.77
CA THR A 749 -26.24 15.59 -42.71
C THR A 749 -24.83 15.05 -42.94
N GLY A 750 -23.80 15.71 -42.41
CA GLY A 750 -22.41 15.28 -42.51
C GLY A 750 -22.06 14.10 -41.59
N PRO A 751 -20.85 13.52 -41.72
CA PRO A 751 -20.36 12.47 -40.82
C PRO A 751 -20.32 12.97 -39.36
N GLY A 752 -20.90 12.21 -38.44
CA GLY A 752 -21.02 12.60 -37.03
C GLY A 752 -22.13 13.61 -36.73
N GLN A 753 -22.87 14.08 -37.74
CA GLN A 753 -24.06 14.92 -37.58
C GLN A 753 -25.32 14.06 -37.70
N LEU A 754 -26.39 14.41 -36.97
CA LEU A 754 -27.61 13.62 -36.87
C LEU A 754 -28.82 14.44 -37.36
N ASP A 755 -29.85 13.74 -37.84
CA ASP A 755 -31.15 14.27 -38.23
C ASP A 755 -32.24 13.30 -37.76
N ALA A 756 -33.05 13.73 -36.79
CA ALA A 756 -34.06 12.93 -36.12
C ALA A 756 -33.57 11.53 -35.67
N PRO A 757 -32.51 11.43 -34.83
CA PRO A 757 -32.04 10.14 -34.34
C PRO A 757 -33.11 9.48 -33.47
N SER A 758 -33.39 8.20 -33.69
CA SER A 758 -34.47 7.46 -33.03
C SER A 758 -33.95 6.38 -32.09
N GLY A 759 -33.66 5.18 -32.59
CA GLY A 759 -33.14 4.08 -31.78
C GLY A 759 -31.63 4.10 -31.58
N VAL A 760 -31.19 3.52 -30.47
CA VAL A 760 -29.77 3.43 -30.08
C VAL A 760 -29.47 2.06 -29.50
N ALA A 761 -28.28 1.52 -29.80
CA ALA A 761 -27.77 0.28 -29.23
C ALA A 761 -26.30 0.42 -28.86
N ILE A 762 -25.88 -0.22 -27.78
CA ILE A 762 -24.47 -0.21 -27.35
C ILE A 762 -23.92 -1.63 -27.26
N THR A 763 -22.73 -1.83 -27.80
CA THR A 763 -22.07 -3.14 -27.75
C THR A 763 -21.37 -3.36 -26.41
N PRO A 764 -21.06 -4.63 -26.07
CA PRO A 764 -20.09 -5.02 -25.03
C PRO A 764 -18.76 -4.26 -25.01
N GLY A 765 -18.31 -3.73 -26.14
CA GLY A 765 -17.07 -2.97 -26.31
C GLY A 765 -17.26 -1.45 -26.23
N ASP A 766 -18.42 -0.97 -25.76
CA ASP A 766 -18.80 0.44 -25.66
C ASP A 766 -18.88 1.20 -27.00
N HIS A 767 -19.16 0.49 -28.11
CA HIS A 767 -19.49 1.13 -29.39
C HIS A 767 -20.99 1.43 -29.46
N LEU A 768 -21.33 2.69 -29.74
CA LEU A 768 -22.71 3.17 -29.85
C LEU A 768 -23.15 3.20 -31.32
N TYR A 769 -24.24 2.50 -31.62
CA TYR A 769 -24.93 2.58 -32.90
C TYR A 769 -26.18 3.45 -32.77
N VAL A 770 -26.38 4.36 -33.72
CA VAL A 770 -27.51 5.31 -33.75
C VAL A 770 -28.26 5.16 -35.06
N ALA A 771 -29.58 4.93 -35.00
CA ALA A 771 -30.47 5.03 -36.13
C ALA A 771 -30.73 6.51 -36.45
N ASP A 772 -30.03 7.01 -37.48
CA ASP A 772 -30.09 8.40 -37.93
C ASP A 772 -31.21 8.52 -38.99
N THR A 773 -32.45 8.51 -38.51
CA THR A 773 -33.67 8.24 -39.30
C THR A 773 -33.90 9.27 -40.40
N GLY A 774 -33.72 10.57 -40.13
CA GLY A 774 -33.89 11.63 -41.12
C GLY A 774 -32.87 11.53 -42.26
N ASN A 775 -31.63 11.14 -41.93
CA ASN A 775 -30.57 10.88 -42.90
C ASN A 775 -30.61 9.46 -43.52
N ARG A 776 -31.53 8.59 -43.08
CA ARG A 776 -31.70 7.20 -43.56
C ARG A 776 -30.41 6.38 -43.53
N ARG A 777 -29.66 6.47 -42.43
CA ARG A 777 -28.39 5.75 -42.21
C ARG A 777 -28.27 5.28 -40.77
N ILE A 778 -27.30 4.42 -40.51
CA ILE A 778 -26.81 4.11 -39.16
C ILE A 778 -25.44 4.73 -38.98
N GLN A 779 -25.17 5.31 -37.81
CA GLN A 779 -23.84 5.80 -37.44
C GLN A 779 -23.29 5.06 -36.24
N GLU A 780 -21.97 4.81 -36.25
CA GLU A 780 -21.22 4.23 -35.15
C GLU A 780 -20.33 5.28 -34.49
N TYR A 781 -20.33 5.31 -33.15
CA TYR A 781 -19.48 6.14 -32.32
C TYR A 781 -18.69 5.29 -31.32
N ASP A 782 -17.48 5.75 -30.98
CA ASP A 782 -16.63 5.10 -29.97
C ASP A 782 -17.06 5.44 -28.53
N ASP A 783 -16.33 4.90 -27.54
CA ASP A 783 -16.58 5.10 -26.11
C ASP A 783 -16.47 6.57 -25.66
N ARG A 784 -15.79 7.41 -26.46
CA ARG A 784 -15.64 8.85 -26.23
C ARG A 784 -16.73 9.67 -26.94
N GLY A 785 -17.55 9.05 -27.77
CA GLY A 785 -18.58 9.71 -28.57
C GLY A 785 -18.05 10.31 -29.87
N VAL A 786 -16.90 9.83 -30.36
CA VAL A 786 -16.32 10.26 -31.64
C VAL A 786 -16.87 9.38 -32.76
N PHE A 787 -17.27 10.01 -33.86
CA PHE A 787 -17.75 9.30 -35.07
C PHE A 787 -16.69 8.33 -35.60
N VAL A 788 -17.08 7.08 -35.84
CA VAL A 788 -16.23 6.02 -36.37
C VAL A 788 -16.54 5.77 -37.85
N ARG A 789 -17.82 5.50 -38.16
CA ARG A 789 -18.29 5.20 -39.52
C ARG A 789 -19.80 5.34 -39.65
N GLU A 790 -20.27 5.36 -40.89
CA GLU A 790 -21.69 5.31 -41.24
C GLU A 790 -22.00 4.12 -42.16
N TRP A 791 -23.26 3.70 -42.17
CA TRP A 791 -23.75 2.60 -42.99
C TRP A 791 -25.16 2.90 -43.52
N SER A 792 -25.34 2.87 -44.84
CA SER A 792 -26.61 3.18 -45.52
C SER A 792 -27.55 1.99 -45.71
N GLY A 793 -27.25 0.84 -45.10
CA GLY A 793 -28.08 -0.37 -45.19
C GLY A 793 -27.77 -1.29 -46.38
N PRO A 794 -28.77 -2.03 -46.89
CA PRO A 794 -28.63 -2.89 -48.07
C PRO A 794 -28.49 -2.07 -49.37
N PRO A 795 -28.21 -2.68 -50.54
CA PRO A 795 -28.01 -1.96 -51.80
C PRO A 795 -29.14 -1.00 -52.20
N GLU A 796 -30.38 -1.35 -51.86
CA GLU A 796 -31.58 -0.53 -52.08
C GLU A 796 -31.73 0.64 -51.07
N GLY A 797 -30.84 0.74 -50.08
CA GLY A 797 -30.84 1.75 -49.03
C GLY A 797 -31.85 1.49 -47.91
N LEU A 798 -31.72 2.21 -46.80
CA LEU A 798 -32.73 2.26 -45.74
C LEU A 798 -33.83 3.26 -46.11
N THR A 799 -35.08 2.94 -45.76
CA THR A 799 -36.22 3.83 -46.02
C THR A 799 -36.52 4.69 -44.80
N GLU A 800 -36.62 4.07 -43.63
CA GLU A 800 -36.91 4.71 -42.35
C GLU A 800 -36.36 3.81 -41.22
N PRO A 801 -35.05 3.87 -40.93
CA PRO A 801 -34.48 3.09 -39.83
C PRO A 801 -34.95 3.69 -38.50
N VAL A 802 -35.77 2.97 -37.74
CA VAL A 802 -36.40 3.48 -36.51
C VAL A 802 -35.77 2.93 -35.23
N ASP A 803 -35.15 1.75 -35.29
CA ASP A 803 -34.51 1.18 -34.12
C ASP A 803 -33.39 0.19 -34.46
N VAL A 804 -32.51 -0.07 -33.51
CA VAL A 804 -31.34 -0.94 -33.64
C VAL A 804 -31.17 -1.87 -32.44
N ALA A 805 -30.77 -3.12 -32.70
CA ALA A 805 -30.38 -4.08 -31.69
C ALA A 805 -29.04 -4.75 -32.03
N THR A 806 -28.35 -5.29 -31.03
CA THR A 806 -27.09 -6.01 -31.23
C THR A 806 -26.98 -7.22 -30.31
N ASP A 807 -26.34 -8.28 -30.78
CA ASP A 807 -25.92 -9.41 -29.95
C ASP A 807 -24.47 -9.28 -29.43
N GLY A 808 -23.82 -8.17 -29.77
CA GLY A 808 -22.44 -7.83 -29.45
C GLY A 808 -21.52 -7.81 -30.68
N ASP A 809 -21.78 -8.66 -31.67
CA ASP A 809 -20.98 -8.77 -32.90
C ASP A 809 -21.77 -8.32 -34.14
N ARG A 810 -23.06 -8.70 -34.21
CA ARG A 810 -23.97 -8.39 -35.30
C ARG A 810 -24.86 -7.20 -34.95
N LEU A 811 -25.23 -6.42 -35.96
CA LEU A 811 -26.16 -5.30 -35.85
C LEU A 811 -27.46 -5.65 -36.59
N PHE A 812 -28.60 -5.41 -35.96
CA PHE A 812 -29.92 -5.56 -36.53
C PHE A 812 -30.60 -4.19 -36.57
N VAL A 813 -31.08 -3.79 -37.74
CA VAL A 813 -31.77 -2.51 -37.98
C VAL A 813 -33.21 -2.78 -38.35
N LEU A 814 -34.12 -2.12 -37.65
CA LEU A 814 -35.54 -2.12 -37.99
C LEU A 814 -35.83 -0.98 -38.97
N ASP A 815 -36.07 -1.33 -40.23
CA ASP A 815 -36.37 -0.39 -41.32
C ASP A 815 -37.89 -0.34 -41.53
N ALA A 816 -38.55 0.56 -40.79
CA ALA A 816 -40.01 0.61 -40.67
C ALA A 816 -40.70 0.92 -41.99
N GLY A 817 -40.13 1.83 -42.78
CA GLY A 817 -40.68 2.26 -44.07
C GLY A 817 -40.76 1.13 -45.11
N ALA A 818 -39.85 0.15 -45.00
CA ALA A 818 -39.85 -1.05 -45.83
C ALA A 818 -40.50 -2.27 -45.14
N GLY A 819 -40.92 -2.15 -43.87
CA GLY A 819 -41.52 -3.23 -43.08
C GLY A 819 -40.58 -4.43 -42.90
N ARG A 820 -39.29 -4.18 -42.71
CA ARG A 820 -38.26 -5.23 -42.71
C ARG A 820 -37.21 -5.05 -41.61
N ILE A 821 -36.45 -6.10 -41.36
CA ILE A 821 -35.25 -6.10 -40.52
C ILE A 821 -34.05 -6.31 -41.43
N VAL A 822 -32.99 -5.52 -41.22
CA VAL A 822 -31.72 -5.64 -41.92
C VAL A 822 -30.65 -6.04 -40.92
N ARG A 823 -29.89 -7.10 -41.21
CA ARG A 823 -28.75 -7.56 -40.42
C ARG A 823 -27.45 -7.21 -41.11
N LEU A 824 -26.50 -6.67 -40.35
CA LEU A 824 -25.11 -6.48 -40.71
C LEU A 824 -24.22 -7.41 -39.87
N ASP A 825 -23.51 -8.30 -40.55
CA ASP A 825 -22.55 -9.21 -39.93
C ASP A 825 -21.15 -8.57 -39.83
N PRO A 826 -20.28 -9.01 -38.90
CA PRO A 826 -18.92 -8.45 -38.70
C PRO A 826 -18.04 -8.47 -39.95
N ASP A 827 -18.28 -9.40 -40.86
CA ASP A 827 -17.55 -9.53 -42.13
C ASP A 827 -18.05 -8.56 -43.22
N GLY A 828 -19.07 -7.75 -42.92
CA GLY A 828 -19.70 -6.81 -43.82
C GLY A 828 -20.87 -7.40 -44.63
N THR A 829 -21.24 -8.66 -44.40
CA THR A 829 -22.39 -9.27 -45.06
C THR A 829 -23.68 -8.61 -44.60
N VAL A 830 -24.53 -8.25 -45.56
CA VAL A 830 -25.85 -7.64 -45.29
C VAL A 830 -26.94 -8.60 -45.74
N THR A 831 -27.88 -8.90 -44.85
CA THR A 831 -29.08 -9.68 -45.14
C THR A 831 -30.32 -8.91 -44.69
N SER A 832 -31.47 -9.16 -45.30
CA SER A 832 -32.73 -8.53 -44.91
C SER A 832 -33.91 -9.48 -45.10
N TRP A 833 -34.94 -9.30 -44.26
CA TRP A 833 -36.17 -10.08 -44.32
C TRP A 833 -37.35 -9.27 -43.80
N GLY A 834 -38.55 -9.64 -44.26
CA GLY A 834 -39.79 -8.92 -43.97
C GLY A 834 -40.27 -8.06 -45.14
N SER A 835 -41.51 -7.62 -45.04
CA SER A 835 -42.17 -6.71 -45.99
C SER A 835 -43.35 -6.02 -45.30
N VAL A 836 -43.81 -4.91 -45.89
CA VAL A 836 -45.01 -4.21 -45.39
C VAL A 836 -46.24 -5.12 -45.48
N GLY A 837 -46.91 -5.33 -44.35
CA GLY A 837 -48.16 -6.11 -44.29
C GLY A 837 -48.51 -6.62 -42.89
N ALA A 838 -49.55 -7.46 -42.82
CA ALA A 838 -50.09 -8.02 -41.58
C ALA A 838 -49.93 -9.53 -41.45
N GLY A 839 -49.45 -10.22 -42.50
CA GLY A 839 -49.21 -11.66 -42.49
C GLY A 839 -48.01 -12.08 -41.63
N ASP A 840 -47.77 -13.38 -41.55
CA ASP A 840 -46.59 -13.94 -40.88
C ASP A 840 -45.31 -13.44 -41.56
N GLY A 841 -44.38 -12.93 -40.75
CA GLY A 841 -43.14 -12.34 -41.22
C GLY A 841 -43.28 -10.95 -41.88
N GLN A 842 -44.48 -10.37 -41.94
CA GLN A 842 -44.71 -9.00 -42.42
C GLN A 842 -44.81 -8.03 -41.24
N LEU A 843 -44.41 -6.77 -41.44
CA LEU A 843 -44.44 -5.72 -40.42
C LEU A 843 -45.13 -4.48 -40.96
N THR A 844 -45.89 -3.76 -40.13
CA THR A 844 -46.52 -2.49 -40.52
C THR A 844 -46.23 -1.44 -39.46
N ARG A 845 -45.47 -0.39 -39.82
CA ARG A 845 -45.02 0.66 -38.89
C ARG A 845 -44.45 0.09 -37.57
N PRO A 846 -43.46 -0.81 -37.63
CA PRO A 846 -42.84 -1.32 -36.42
C PRO A 846 -42.05 -0.19 -35.71
N THR A 847 -41.92 -0.25 -34.39
CA THR A 847 -41.44 0.87 -33.55
C THR A 847 -40.22 0.57 -32.70
N GLY A 848 -39.96 -0.70 -32.37
CA GLY A 848 -38.84 -1.09 -31.53
C GLY A 848 -38.40 -2.53 -31.78
N ILE A 849 -37.12 -2.83 -31.54
CA ILE A 849 -36.51 -4.14 -31.72
C ILE A 849 -35.55 -4.50 -30.59
N ALA A 850 -35.66 -5.71 -30.05
CA ALA A 850 -34.75 -6.24 -29.04
C ALA A 850 -34.21 -7.62 -29.42
N PHE A 851 -32.91 -7.83 -29.21
CA PHE A 851 -32.28 -9.15 -29.38
C PHE A 851 -32.18 -9.89 -28.04
N ALA A 852 -32.71 -11.10 -27.96
CA ALA A 852 -32.56 -11.96 -26.78
C ALA A 852 -32.60 -13.44 -27.16
N MET A 853 -31.59 -14.19 -26.70
CA MET A 853 -31.48 -15.66 -26.84
C MET A 853 -31.63 -16.16 -28.30
N GLY A 854 -31.04 -15.45 -29.27
CA GLY A 854 -31.09 -15.84 -30.68
C GLY A 854 -32.41 -15.48 -31.39
N SER A 855 -33.32 -14.77 -30.73
CA SER A 855 -34.52 -14.21 -31.37
C SER A 855 -34.52 -12.69 -31.33
N LEU A 856 -35.14 -12.08 -32.33
CA LEU A 856 -35.47 -10.67 -32.43
C LEU A 856 -36.95 -10.49 -32.09
N VAL A 857 -37.22 -9.69 -31.08
CA VAL A 857 -38.56 -9.31 -30.64
C VAL A 857 -38.84 -7.92 -31.19
N VAL A 858 -39.92 -7.77 -31.94
CA VAL A 858 -40.27 -6.55 -32.65
C VAL A 858 -41.63 -6.05 -32.17
N ALA A 859 -41.69 -4.77 -31.80
CA ALA A 859 -42.93 -4.05 -31.62
C ALA A 859 -43.54 -3.73 -33.00
N ASP A 860 -44.45 -4.58 -33.48
CA ASP A 860 -45.12 -4.40 -34.78
C ASP A 860 -46.36 -3.52 -34.60
N GLY A 861 -46.07 -2.25 -34.42
CA GLY A 861 -46.99 -1.25 -33.93
C GLY A 861 -48.29 -1.10 -34.72
N GLY A 862 -48.19 -0.99 -36.04
CA GLY A 862 -49.34 -0.83 -36.91
C GLY A 862 -50.27 -2.06 -36.94
N ASN A 863 -49.76 -3.23 -36.57
CA ASN A 863 -50.55 -4.45 -36.42
C ASN A 863 -50.97 -4.71 -34.95
N ALA A 864 -50.63 -3.82 -34.00
CA ALA A 864 -50.90 -3.95 -32.57
C ALA A 864 -50.49 -5.33 -32.01
N ARG A 865 -49.28 -5.79 -32.35
CA ARG A 865 -48.75 -7.10 -31.94
C ARG A 865 -47.26 -7.04 -31.65
N VAL A 866 -46.79 -7.97 -30.82
CA VAL A 866 -45.35 -8.30 -30.78
C VAL A 866 -45.08 -9.43 -31.75
N ALA A 867 -44.08 -9.25 -32.61
CA ALA A 867 -43.62 -10.21 -33.59
C ALA A 867 -42.24 -10.76 -33.19
N VAL A 868 -42.01 -12.07 -33.33
CA VAL A 868 -40.75 -12.71 -32.97
C VAL A 868 -40.18 -13.45 -34.17
N PHE A 869 -38.91 -13.15 -34.47
CA PHE A 869 -38.12 -13.76 -35.53
C PHE A 869 -36.89 -14.43 -34.91
N ARG A 870 -36.32 -15.44 -35.55
CA ARG A 870 -34.95 -15.87 -35.25
C ARG A 870 -33.94 -14.89 -35.83
N ASP A 871 -32.70 -14.99 -35.37
CA ASP A 871 -31.57 -14.19 -35.85
C ASP A 871 -31.15 -14.47 -37.31
N ASP A 872 -31.69 -15.53 -37.91
CA ASP A 872 -31.61 -15.86 -39.33
C ASP A 872 -32.78 -15.30 -40.18
N GLY A 873 -33.74 -14.64 -39.53
CA GLY A 873 -34.92 -14.04 -40.16
C GLY A 873 -36.12 -14.95 -40.33
N THR A 874 -36.04 -16.21 -39.86
CA THR A 874 -37.21 -17.09 -39.85
C THR A 874 -38.27 -16.60 -38.87
N TRP A 875 -39.52 -16.59 -39.31
CA TRP A 875 -40.66 -16.24 -38.47
C TRP A 875 -40.87 -17.31 -37.37
N GLU A 876 -41.00 -16.87 -36.12
CA GLU A 876 -41.31 -17.79 -35.01
C GLU A 876 -42.77 -17.72 -34.59
N ARG A 877 -43.26 -16.52 -34.23
CA ARG A 877 -44.61 -16.32 -33.69
C ARG A 877 -44.95 -14.83 -33.57
N SER A 878 -46.22 -14.55 -33.27
CA SER A 878 -46.66 -13.25 -32.75
C SER A 878 -47.82 -13.40 -31.77
N TRP A 879 -48.07 -12.37 -30.98
CA TRP A 879 -49.25 -12.26 -30.13
C TRP A 879 -49.79 -10.82 -30.13
N PRO A 880 -51.12 -10.64 -30.02
CA PRO A 880 -51.71 -9.32 -29.99
C PRO A 880 -51.34 -8.57 -28.70
N VAL A 881 -51.19 -7.26 -28.82
CA VAL A 881 -51.10 -6.30 -27.71
C VAL A 881 -52.30 -5.36 -27.84
N PRO A 882 -53.44 -5.68 -27.21
CA PRO A 882 -54.68 -4.92 -27.34
C PRO A 882 -54.52 -3.43 -27.02
N GLU A 883 -53.62 -3.10 -26.09
CA GLU A 883 -53.30 -1.74 -25.65
C GLU A 883 -52.70 -0.88 -26.77
N TRP A 884 -52.17 -1.48 -27.84
CA TRP A 884 -51.63 -0.76 -28.99
C TRP A 884 -52.67 -0.43 -30.08
N GLN A 885 -53.91 -0.90 -29.94
CA GLN A 885 -54.94 -0.66 -30.96
C GLN A 885 -55.28 0.84 -31.08
N GLY A 886 -55.17 1.37 -32.30
CA GLY A 886 -55.52 2.76 -32.60
C GLY A 886 -54.50 3.81 -32.13
N ILE A 887 -53.31 3.38 -31.67
CA ILE A 887 -52.23 4.28 -31.27
C ILE A 887 -51.33 4.60 -32.47
N GLU A 888 -50.98 5.88 -32.61
CA GLU A 888 -50.15 6.38 -33.71
C GLU A 888 -48.69 5.91 -33.60
N LYS A 889 -48.10 5.99 -32.39
CA LYS A 889 -46.77 5.46 -32.03
C LYS A 889 -46.88 4.48 -30.85
N PRO A 890 -47.16 3.19 -31.10
CA PRO A 890 -47.13 2.17 -30.06
C PRO A 890 -45.69 1.95 -29.56
N GLY A 891 -45.53 1.46 -28.34
CA GLY A 891 -44.28 1.55 -27.61
C GLY A 891 -43.12 0.69 -28.14
N ASP A 892 -42.02 0.73 -27.40
CA ASP A 892 -40.80 -0.06 -27.56
C ASP A 892 -40.87 -1.41 -26.78
N VAL A 893 -39.94 -2.32 -27.08
CA VAL A 893 -39.81 -3.65 -26.49
C VAL A 893 -38.42 -3.92 -25.92
N ALA A 894 -38.37 -4.65 -24.80
CA ALA A 894 -37.15 -5.24 -24.27
C ALA A 894 -37.38 -6.73 -23.97
N ALA A 895 -36.34 -7.56 -23.99
CA ALA A 895 -36.48 -8.99 -23.73
C ALA A 895 -35.25 -9.59 -23.04
N ASP A 896 -35.46 -10.66 -22.26
CA ASP A 896 -34.41 -11.51 -21.70
C ASP A 896 -34.68 -13.00 -21.96
N THR A 897 -34.06 -13.86 -21.14
CA THR A 897 -34.25 -15.31 -21.17
C THR A 897 -35.68 -15.76 -20.88
N ASP A 898 -36.47 -14.98 -20.15
CA ASP A 898 -37.72 -15.44 -19.53
C ASP A 898 -38.94 -14.62 -19.97
N ALA A 899 -38.76 -13.32 -20.23
CA ALA A 899 -39.86 -12.39 -20.47
C ALA A 899 -39.61 -11.41 -21.62
N VAL A 900 -40.72 -10.81 -22.06
CA VAL A 900 -40.78 -9.67 -22.99
C VAL A 900 -41.53 -8.55 -22.29
N TRP A 901 -40.91 -7.37 -22.28
CA TRP A 901 -41.50 -6.12 -21.81
C TRP A 901 -41.89 -5.29 -23.01
N ALA A 902 -43.14 -4.84 -23.04
CA ALA A 902 -43.67 -3.99 -24.09
C ALA A 902 -44.21 -2.72 -23.45
N SER A 903 -43.69 -1.56 -23.85
CA SER A 903 -44.18 -0.29 -23.33
C SER A 903 -45.52 0.10 -23.95
N SER A 904 -46.37 0.75 -23.17
CA SER A 904 -47.66 1.25 -23.61
C SER A 904 -47.80 2.72 -23.19
N PRO A 905 -47.52 3.67 -24.12
CA PRO A 905 -47.68 5.10 -23.86
C PRO A 905 -49.10 5.50 -23.48
N ALA A 906 -50.13 4.86 -24.03
CA ALA A 906 -51.53 5.24 -23.78
C ALA A 906 -52.06 4.79 -22.42
N THR A 907 -51.54 3.68 -21.89
CA THR A 907 -51.95 3.16 -20.58
C THR A 907 -50.94 3.46 -19.49
N ASN A 908 -49.86 4.18 -19.80
CA ASN A 908 -48.78 4.49 -18.86
C ASN A 908 -48.28 3.24 -18.12
N ALA A 909 -48.05 2.16 -18.86
CA ALA A 909 -47.69 0.86 -18.30
C ALA A 909 -46.61 0.15 -19.12
N ILE A 910 -45.86 -0.73 -18.48
CA ILE A 910 -45.05 -1.74 -19.15
C ILE A 910 -45.75 -3.09 -19.05
N LEU A 911 -46.18 -3.62 -20.17
CA LEU A 911 -46.84 -4.92 -20.27
C LEU A 911 -45.79 -6.01 -20.27
N VAL A 912 -45.99 -7.06 -19.47
CA VAL A 912 -45.03 -8.15 -19.31
C VAL A 912 -45.64 -9.43 -19.85
N TYR A 913 -44.96 -10.06 -20.78
CA TYR A 913 -45.33 -11.34 -21.39
C TYR A 913 -44.23 -12.36 -21.14
N ARG A 914 -44.60 -13.64 -21.08
CA ARG A 914 -43.62 -14.72 -21.27
C ARG A 914 -43.21 -14.73 -22.73
N ARG A 915 -42.06 -15.34 -23.00
CA ARG A 915 -41.55 -15.54 -24.36
C ARG A 915 -42.50 -16.34 -25.29
N ASP A 916 -43.46 -17.08 -24.72
CA ASP A 916 -44.49 -17.76 -25.51
C ASP A 916 -45.67 -16.88 -25.94
N GLY A 917 -45.71 -15.63 -25.46
CA GLY A 917 -46.77 -14.65 -25.70
C GLY A 917 -47.87 -14.63 -24.64
N SER A 918 -47.80 -15.49 -23.61
CA SER A 918 -48.76 -15.44 -22.50
C SER A 918 -48.55 -14.20 -21.63
N PRO A 919 -49.60 -13.43 -21.30
CA PRO A 919 -49.46 -12.28 -20.41
C PRO A 919 -49.10 -12.76 -18.99
N ILE A 920 -48.13 -12.08 -18.38
CA ILE A 920 -47.71 -12.29 -16.98
C ILE A 920 -48.40 -11.26 -16.10
N GLY A 921 -48.38 -10.00 -16.52
CA GLY A 921 -48.93 -8.87 -15.78
C GLY A 921 -48.53 -7.55 -16.43
N GLN A 922 -48.77 -6.46 -15.71
CA GLN A 922 -48.34 -5.13 -16.11
C GLN A 922 -47.60 -4.46 -14.94
N LEU A 923 -46.55 -3.73 -15.26
CA LEU A 923 -45.89 -2.83 -14.34
C LEU A 923 -46.54 -1.46 -14.49
N THR A 924 -47.26 -1.09 -13.45
CA THR A 924 -47.87 0.22 -13.25
C THR A 924 -47.28 0.78 -11.97
N ALA A 925 -46.91 2.05 -11.97
CA ALA A 925 -46.48 2.70 -10.75
C ALA A 925 -47.65 2.75 -9.76
N THR A 926 -47.40 2.39 -8.50
CA THR A 926 -48.43 2.43 -7.43
C THR A 926 -48.23 3.63 -6.50
N GLU A 927 -47.07 4.30 -6.54
CA GLU A 927 -46.80 5.62 -5.97
C GLU A 927 -45.77 6.36 -6.86
N PRO A 928 -45.73 7.71 -6.84
CA PRO A 928 -44.84 8.52 -7.69
C PRO A 928 -43.35 8.18 -7.50
N PRO A 929 -42.51 8.32 -8.55
CA PRO A 929 -42.84 8.85 -9.88
C PRO A 929 -43.55 7.83 -10.77
N ASP A 930 -44.68 8.26 -11.36
CA ASP A 930 -45.49 7.44 -12.26
C ASP A 930 -44.73 7.04 -13.54
N LEU A 931 -45.28 6.12 -14.34
CA LEU A 931 -44.91 6.04 -15.76
C LEU A 931 -45.73 7.09 -16.51
N ASP A 932 -45.13 7.84 -17.44
CA ASP A 932 -45.82 8.91 -18.18
C ASP A 932 -45.31 8.99 -19.62
N GLY A 933 -46.05 8.34 -20.51
CA GLY A 933 -45.67 8.12 -21.90
C GLY A 933 -44.36 7.32 -22.03
N PRO A 934 -44.27 6.08 -21.51
CA PRO A 934 -43.09 5.23 -21.71
C PRO A 934 -42.91 4.89 -23.19
N VAL A 935 -41.80 5.29 -23.80
CA VAL A 935 -41.53 5.12 -25.24
C VAL A 935 -40.23 4.38 -25.56
N GLY A 936 -39.32 4.21 -24.59
CA GLY A 936 -38.05 3.52 -24.80
C GLY A 936 -37.68 2.64 -23.60
N LEU A 937 -37.16 1.45 -23.87
CA LEU A 937 -36.84 0.44 -22.86
C LEU A 937 -35.40 -0.05 -23.00
N ALA A 938 -34.67 -0.11 -21.89
CA ALA A 938 -33.34 -0.70 -21.86
C ALA A 938 -33.16 -1.63 -20.68
N LEU A 939 -32.80 -2.88 -20.95
CA LEU A 939 -32.61 -3.90 -19.93
C LEU A 939 -31.13 -4.10 -19.59
N LYS A 940 -30.79 -4.00 -18.30
CA LYS A 940 -29.43 -4.28 -17.80
C LYS A 940 -29.33 -5.73 -17.27
N PRO A 941 -28.15 -6.38 -17.37
CA PRO A 941 -27.88 -7.63 -16.66
C PRO A 941 -28.26 -7.55 -15.18
N GLY A 942 -29.11 -8.46 -14.70
CA GLY A 942 -29.70 -8.42 -13.35
C GLY A 942 -31.17 -8.00 -13.28
N ARG A 943 -31.88 -7.87 -14.41
CA ARG A 943 -33.32 -7.51 -14.53
C ARG A 943 -33.70 -6.14 -13.96
N ALA A 944 -32.81 -5.17 -14.19
CA ALA A 944 -33.10 -3.75 -14.02
C ALA A 944 -33.59 -3.20 -15.36
N LEU A 945 -34.81 -2.66 -15.40
CA LEU A 945 -35.43 -2.11 -16.60
C LEU A 945 -35.45 -0.58 -16.50
N TYR A 946 -34.72 0.08 -17.40
CA TYR A 946 -34.78 1.53 -17.56
C TYR A 946 -35.90 1.89 -18.53
N VAL A 947 -36.67 2.92 -18.18
CA VAL A 947 -37.83 3.37 -18.94
C VAL A 947 -37.68 4.85 -19.26
N LEU A 948 -37.69 5.17 -20.55
CA LEU A 948 -37.73 6.54 -21.05
C LEU A 948 -39.19 7.01 -21.12
N ASN A 949 -39.56 7.95 -20.26
CA ASN A 949 -40.89 8.55 -20.20
C ASN A 949 -40.87 9.85 -21.01
N ALA A 950 -41.32 9.82 -22.26
CA ALA A 950 -41.22 10.96 -23.18
C ALA A 950 -42.16 12.11 -22.80
N ALA A 951 -43.36 11.84 -22.27
CA ALA A 951 -44.28 12.90 -21.87
C ALA A 951 -43.72 13.71 -20.69
N ALA A 952 -43.10 13.01 -19.73
CA ALA A 952 -42.47 13.62 -18.57
C ALA A 952 -41.00 14.06 -18.78
N ASN A 953 -40.38 13.73 -19.91
CA ASN A 953 -38.96 13.99 -20.19
C ASN A 953 -38.04 13.47 -19.07
N ARG A 954 -38.28 12.23 -18.63
CA ARG A 954 -37.56 11.57 -17.52
C ARG A 954 -37.15 10.13 -17.85
N ILE A 955 -36.15 9.63 -17.15
CA ILE A 955 -35.75 8.23 -17.17
C ILE A 955 -36.02 7.64 -15.79
N SER A 956 -36.82 6.58 -15.73
CA SER A 956 -37.14 5.88 -14.50
C SER A 956 -36.47 4.50 -14.50
N LEU A 957 -36.04 4.03 -13.33
CA LEU A 957 -35.49 2.69 -13.17
C LEU A 957 -36.47 1.82 -12.38
N LEU A 958 -36.88 0.71 -12.99
CA LEU A 958 -37.64 -0.34 -12.34
C LEU A 958 -36.64 -1.45 -11.92
N THR A 959 -36.28 -1.47 -10.63
CA THR A 959 -35.38 -2.48 -10.06
C THR A 959 -36.12 -3.77 -9.74
N ARG A 960 -35.54 -4.92 -10.13
CA ARG A 960 -36.10 -6.29 -9.97
C ARG A 960 -37.47 -6.47 -10.60
N VAL A 961 -37.48 -6.44 -11.93
CA VAL A 961 -38.64 -6.89 -12.69
C VAL A 961 -38.64 -8.42 -12.78
N THR A 962 -38.99 -9.08 -11.68
CA THR A 962 -39.29 -10.52 -11.71
C THR A 962 -40.74 -10.73 -12.19
N PRO A 963 -40.99 -11.67 -13.10
CA PRO A 963 -42.35 -12.07 -13.46
C PRO A 963 -43.12 -12.67 -12.28
#